data_AF-A0A2R6G9X0-F1
#
_entry.id   AF-A0A2R6G9X0-F1
#
_cell.length_a   1.000
_cell.length_b   1.000
_cell.length_c   1.000
_cell.angle_alpha   90.00
_cell.angle_beta   90.00
_cell.angle_gamma   90.00
#
_symmetry.space_group_name_H-M   'P 1'
#
loop_
_entity.id
_entity.type
_entity.pdbx_description
1 polymer ?
#
loop_
_entity_poly.entity_id
_entity_poly.type
_entity_poly.pdbx_seq_one_letter_code
_entity_poly.pdbx_strand_id
1 'polypeptide(L)'
;MYDNPRFPDSGTEYTRNAADDGDSPISRRSVLKMTGSTAALAAAGATAVSGESYDTITVPADAKETIYVGGGETYENVLIDMTASGASAQIITTGSNWTVRDVGFEGIHPGGHYLLTPGVESSSGTGLIENVYLGDGQVEGSGSGGIWINANLPHRGTITFRNVHVAGMVDNGLYGSGVGAQGYCGNHHVEESYFYNNTISNNRTNAKCRRCEVYDTVVHVDGDNPDCGEGCSSPGSNHTRGFWSWYGETYLENVDVRVIDGNTFATKDGGYFTTNDVRTGSDADVTPPACVPSTAEDAADGSDCDDGGGGDGDFDEVAEDFSHDDVPGRYSIDTGAFTTTSARSTTDSYSLQVDDDSDGGTLIVRDDMGVTAGNKYELDVYHQSASGADVGFLFGAQDGATGWNDYTGYFGFFESDDDEIRVDRWEDGSQVAASATATTWPLDEWLTVELDYRDADDSTITMTVFDASGAEVASVSLADTTYDGGTVGWYNYHATSDWFADAWFQASDDGGSTTVLDDFEDGDISEYVGGTSGYQVQGSTVLEGSYSLEATNTYYKIAHADESTPRGYEYRFRTRAAGGSGAEPSPLVCVQDPYNPLDDCYWVHPDASAGDFNLYRRDGGSSVLLDSVAFTPQEDTTYEVTVELGADTVKAVLYDDAGSVVAETAAVSDATYDGGTFGFYTGGGSPGYYDYVTRESL
;
A
#
# COMPACT_ATOMS: atom_id res chain seq x y z
N MET A 1 -42.25 15.82 18.73
CA MET A 1 -41.49 17.08 18.86
C MET A 1 -40.60 16.90 20.08
N TYR A 2 -39.39 16.39 19.86
CA TYR A 2 -38.36 16.30 20.89
C TYR A 2 -37.26 17.27 20.47
N ASP A 3 -36.97 18.22 21.36
CA ASP A 3 -35.91 19.23 21.22
C ASP A 3 -34.54 18.54 21.19
N ASN A 4 -33.73 18.94 20.23
CA ASN A 4 -32.30 18.62 20.15
C ASN A 4 -31.60 19.25 21.38
N PRO A 5 -30.82 18.53 22.20
CA PRO A 5 -30.10 19.14 23.30
C PRO A 5 -29.10 20.16 22.74
N ARG A 6 -29.37 21.45 23.00
CA ARG A 6 -28.38 22.52 22.84
C ARG A 6 -27.29 22.29 23.88
N PHE A 7 -26.10 21.93 23.42
CA PHE A 7 -24.90 21.98 24.26
C PHE A 7 -24.61 23.44 24.68
N PRO A 8 -24.16 23.68 25.92
CA PRO A 8 -23.85 25.02 26.39
C PRO A 8 -22.60 25.57 25.68
N ASP A 9 -22.81 26.69 25.00
CA ASP A 9 -21.80 27.57 24.41
C ASP A 9 -20.87 28.11 25.51
N SER A 10 -19.67 27.53 25.66
CA SER A 10 -18.62 28.09 26.50
C SER A 10 -17.86 29.15 25.71
N GLY A 11 -18.46 30.34 25.64
CA GLY A 11 -17.87 31.49 24.99
C GLY A 11 -16.54 31.90 25.63
N THR A 12 -15.48 31.82 24.83
CA THR A 12 -14.30 32.70 24.95
C THR A 12 -14.08 33.36 23.60
N GLU A 13 -14.40 34.65 23.53
CA GLU A 13 -14.14 35.52 22.38
C GLU A 13 -12.64 35.54 22.07
N TYR A 14 -12.24 35.06 20.88
CA TYR A 14 -10.92 35.33 20.30
C TYR A 14 -11.02 36.51 19.34
N THR A 15 -10.59 37.69 19.79
CA THR A 15 -10.30 38.83 18.92
C THR A 15 -9.03 38.55 18.11
N ARG A 16 -9.16 38.40 16.78
CA ARG A 16 -8.00 38.37 15.86
C ARG A 16 -7.44 39.78 15.69
N ASN A 17 -6.19 39.99 16.10
CA ASN A 17 -5.35 41.07 15.58
C ASN A 17 -4.44 40.47 14.50
N ALA A 18 -4.50 41.07 13.32
CA ALA A 18 -3.60 40.80 12.21
C ALA A 18 -2.18 41.34 12.51
N ALA A 19 -1.18 40.50 12.31
CA ALA A 19 0.19 40.91 12.04
C ALA A 19 0.86 39.82 11.18
N ASP A 20 1.43 40.27 10.06
CA ASP A 20 2.45 39.58 9.26
C ASP A 20 3.57 39.02 10.15
N ASP A 21 3.98 37.78 9.90
CA ASP A 21 5.39 37.38 9.76
C ASP A 21 5.44 35.93 9.26
N GLY A 22 6.30 35.66 8.26
CA GLY A 22 6.43 34.35 7.63
C GLY A 22 7.12 33.32 8.52
N ASP A 23 6.72 32.06 8.37
CA ASP A 23 7.50 30.92 8.85
C ASP A 23 7.29 29.68 7.97
N SER A 24 8.37 28.94 7.82
CA SER A 24 8.60 27.78 6.94
C SER A 24 7.65 26.60 7.16
N PRO A 25 7.48 25.73 6.13
CA PRO A 25 6.72 24.49 6.27
C PRO A 25 7.38 23.57 7.31
N ILE A 26 6.55 23.04 8.21
CA ILE A 26 6.94 22.14 9.28
C ILE A 26 7.17 20.76 8.66
N SER A 27 8.41 20.27 8.65
CA SER A 27 8.73 18.88 8.30
C SER A 27 8.71 17.98 9.56
N ARG A 28 8.69 16.65 9.35
CA ARG A 28 8.73 15.52 10.32
C ARG A 28 9.56 15.72 11.62
N ARG A 29 10.44 16.74 11.69
CA ARG A 29 11.25 17.13 12.85
C ARG A 29 10.50 17.81 14.02
N SER A 30 9.24 18.22 13.89
CA SER A 30 8.50 18.84 15.00
C SER A 30 7.84 17.85 15.96
N VAL A 31 7.57 16.61 15.52
CA VAL A 31 6.98 15.57 16.38
C VAL A 31 7.98 15.15 17.48
N LEU A 32 9.27 15.07 17.15
CA LEU A 32 10.35 14.82 18.11
C LEU A 32 10.69 15.98 19.08
N LYS A 33 10.01 17.13 18.97
CA LYS A 33 10.19 18.27 19.91
C LYS A 33 8.98 18.57 20.79
N MET A 34 7.84 17.89 20.59
CA MET A 34 6.65 18.12 21.39
C MET A 34 6.48 17.13 22.57
N THR A 35 7.47 16.28 22.85
CA THR A 35 7.58 15.52 24.12
C THR A 35 8.15 16.35 25.28
N GLY A 36 8.34 17.66 25.09
CA GLY A 36 9.19 18.48 25.95
C GLY A 36 8.59 19.79 26.43
N SER A 37 7.34 19.85 26.90
CA SER A 37 6.88 20.94 27.77
C SER A 37 5.59 20.62 28.55
N THR A 38 5.74 20.47 29.87
CA THR A 38 4.70 20.61 30.94
C THR A 38 3.76 19.43 31.27
N ALA A 39 4.31 18.37 31.87
CA ALA A 39 3.81 17.85 33.15
C ALA A 39 4.94 17.13 33.91
N ALA A 40 5.13 17.50 35.18
CA ALA A 40 6.21 17.02 36.03
C ALA A 40 5.70 15.98 37.05
N LEU A 41 6.52 14.94 37.26
CA LEU A 41 6.50 13.91 38.33
C LEU A 41 5.49 12.75 38.26
N ALA A 42 5.92 11.62 37.69
CA ALA A 42 6.29 10.42 38.47
C ALA A 42 7.21 9.51 37.63
N ALA A 43 8.34 9.13 38.20
CA ALA A 43 9.32 8.22 37.59
C ALA A 43 8.97 6.77 37.92
N ALA A 44 8.65 5.97 36.90
CA ALA A 44 8.78 4.51 36.84
C ALA A 44 8.96 4.15 35.36
N GLY A 45 9.91 3.26 35.06
CA GLY A 45 10.53 3.10 33.75
C GLY A 45 9.59 2.88 32.57
N ALA A 46 9.75 3.71 31.53
CA ALA A 46 9.39 3.32 30.17
C ALA A 46 10.52 2.42 29.66
N THR A 47 10.28 1.12 29.64
CA THR A 47 10.95 0.20 28.72
C THR A 47 10.45 0.56 27.33
N ALA A 48 11.32 1.09 26.47
CA ALA A 48 11.05 1.08 25.05
C ALA A 48 10.99 -0.40 24.64
N VAL A 49 9.81 -0.86 24.24
CA VAL A 49 9.63 -2.14 23.58
C VAL A 49 10.12 -1.90 22.15
N SER A 50 11.19 -2.56 21.75
CA SER A 50 11.68 -2.55 20.37
C SER A 50 11.15 -3.81 19.69
N GLY A 51 10.56 -3.66 18.50
CA GLY A 51 10.19 -4.77 17.63
C GLY A 51 8.81 -4.70 16.94
N GLU A 52 8.18 -3.53 16.80
CA GLU A 52 6.88 -3.38 16.13
C GLU A 52 7.03 -2.40 14.95
N SER A 53 6.32 -2.61 13.83
CA SER A 53 6.39 -1.76 12.63
C SER A 53 5.71 -0.38 12.81
N TYR A 54 5.17 -0.14 14.00
CA TYR A 54 4.37 1.02 14.36
C TYR A 54 4.86 1.72 15.63
N ASP A 55 4.52 3.00 15.75
CA ASP A 55 4.74 3.77 16.97
C ASP A 55 3.65 3.47 18.02
N THR A 56 4.02 3.42 19.30
CA THR A 56 3.04 3.30 20.40
C THR A 56 2.88 4.62 21.18
N ILE A 57 1.64 5.10 21.31
CA ILE A 57 1.25 6.21 22.19
C ILE A 57 0.52 5.65 23.42
N THR A 58 1.23 5.47 24.53
CA THR A 58 0.61 5.09 25.81
C THR A 58 -0.03 6.30 26.50
N VAL A 59 -1.34 6.28 26.66
CA VAL A 59 -2.11 7.32 27.35
C VAL A 59 -2.17 7.02 28.86
N PRO A 60 -1.73 7.95 29.74
CA PRO A 60 -1.79 7.73 31.17
C PRO A 60 -3.22 7.60 31.72
N ALA A 61 -3.34 6.95 32.89
CA ALA A 61 -4.61 6.88 33.62
C ALA A 61 -5.22 8.28 33.85
N ASP A 62 -6.54 8.36 33.69
CA ASP A 62 -7.36 9.57 33.80
C ASP A 62 -6.92 10.73 32.86
N ALA A 63 -6.16 10.43 31.79
CA ALA A 63 -5.71 11.40 30.80
C ALA A 63 -6.46 11.23 29.48
N LYS A 64 -6.44 12.31 28.68
CA LYS A 64 -6.91 12.30 27.31
C LYS A 64 -5.84 12.85 26.39
N GLU A 65 -5.44 12.07 25.39
CA GLU A 65 -4.61 12.53 24.29
C GLU A 65 -5.48 13.11 23.16
N THR A 66 -5.02 14.17 22.49
CA THR A 66 -5.76 14.75 21.36
C THR A 66 -4.80 15.06 20.23
N ILE A 67 -5.02 14.38 19.12
CA ILE A 67 -4.18 14.40 17.93
C ILE A 67 -4.91 15.19 16.86
N TYR A 68 -4.19 16.10 16.20
CA TYR A 68 -4.72 16.94 15.15
C TYR A 68 -4.06 16.58 13.83
N VAL A 69 -4.87 16.34 12.79
CA VAL A 69 -4.41 16.09 11.42
C VAL A 69 -4.95 17.20 10.52
N GLY A 70 -4.06 18.00 9.96
CA GLY A 70 -4.35 19.10 9.05
C GLY A 70 -4.52 18.66 7.61
N GLY A 71 -4.86 19.60 6.73
CA GLY A 71 -5.00 19.31 5.30
C GLY A 71 -3.65 18.99 4.65
N GLY A 72 -3.60 17.94 3.81
CA GLY A 72 -2.38 17.44 3.19
C GLY A 72 -1.53 16.55 4.10
N GLU A 73 -1.93 16.32 5.35
CA GLU A 73 -1.17 15.52 6.31
C GLU A 73 -1.63 14.06 6.30
N THR A 74 -0.67 13.16 6.54
CA THR A 74 -0.90 11.75 6.81
C THR A 74 -0.50 11.45 8.25
N TYR A 75 -1.35 10.72 8.97
CA TYR A 75 -1.10 10.16 10.29
C TYR A 75 -1.26 8.64 10.21
N GLU A 76 -0.15 7.90 10.38
CA GLU A 76 -0.11 6.47 10.09
C GLU A 76 0.80 5.65 10.99
N ASN A 77 0.57 4.33 11.03
CA ASN A 77 1.33 3.30 11.73
C ASN A 77 1.45 3.58 13.22
N VAL A 78 0.30 3.72 13.90
CA VAL A 78 0.27 4.04 15.34
C VAL A 78 -0.70 3.17 16.13
N LEU A 79 -0.18 2.53 17.17
CA LEU A 79 -0.96 1.96 18.26
C LEU A 79 -1.18 3.00 19.36
N ILE A 80 -2.44 3.34 19.65
CA ILE A 80 -2.83 4.22 20.74
C ILE A 80 -3.32 3.38 21.91
N ASP A 81 -2.43 3.12 22.88
CA ASP A 81 -2.72 2.36 24.09
C ASP A 81 -3.45 3.23 25.12
N MET A 82 -4.73 2.94 25.31
CA MET A 82 -5.64 3.53 26.30
C MET A 82 -6.03 2.52 27.39
N THR A 83 -5.24 1.45 27.61
CA THR A 83 -5.56 0.38 28.56
C THR A 83 -5.54 0.84 30.03
N ALA A 84 -4.89 1.97 30.33
CA ALA A 84 -4.88 2.56 31.65
C ALA A 84 -6.27 3.09 32.06
N SER A 85 -6.63 2.95 33.34
CA SER A 85 -7.94 3.35 33.86
C SER A 85 -8.29 4.81 33.51
N GLY A 86 -9.39 5.02 32.79
CA GLY A 86 -9.87 6.36 32.42
C GLY A 86 -9.02 7.08 31.36
N ALA A 87 -8.05 6.39 30.77
CA ALA A 87 -7.29 6.89 29.62
C ALA A 87 -8.17 6.95 28.37
N SER A 88 -7.89 7.88 27.47
CA SER A 88 -8.65 8.06 26.24
C SER A 88 -7.83 8.83 25.20
N ALA A 89 -8.18 8.72 23.94
CA ALA A 89 -7.61 9.52 22.88
C ALA A 89 -8.68 10.07 21.94
N GLN A 90 -8.32 11.07 21.16
CA GLN A 90 -9.16 11.58 20.09
C GLN A 90 -8.30 12.06 18.92
N ILE A 91 -8.62 11.62 17.71
CA ILE A 91 -8.08 12.19 16.47
C ILE A 91 -9.11 13.16 15.88
N ILE A 92 -8.65 14.37 15.55
CA ILE A 92 -9.46 15.43 14.96
C ILE A 92 -8.81 15.85 13.65
N THR A 93 -9.55 15.74 12.55
CA THR A 93 -9.06 16.16 11.23
C THR A 93 -9.68 17.48 10.78
N THR A 94 -8.89 18.30 10.08
CA THR A 94 -9.30 19.61 9.54
C THR A 94 -8.69 19.84 8.16
N GLY A 95 -9.21 20.79 7.38
CA GLY A 95 -8.70 21.04 6.03
C GLY A 95 -9.22 20.05 4.99
N SER A 96 -8.37 19.57 4.10
CA SER A 96 -8.70 18.66 2.99
C SER A 96 -7.47 17.86 2.56
N ASN A 97 -7.68 16.73 1.89
CA ASN A 97 -6.66 15.82 1.38
C ASN A 97 -5.76 15.29 2.50
N TRP A 98 -6.36 14.89 3.61
CA TRP A 98 -5.66 14.29 4.75
C TRP A 98 -5.90 12.78 4.79
N THR A 99 -5.01 12.04 5.43
CA THR A 99 -5.09 10.59 5.61
C THR A 99 -4.85 10.22 7.06
N VAL A 100 -5.69 9.32 7.58
CA VAL A 100 -5.46 8.58 8.83
C VAL A 100 -5.47 7.10 8.44
N ARG A 101 -4.34 6.42 8.57
CA ARG A 101 -4.17 5.05 8.09
C ARG A 101 -3.48 4.19 9.13
N ASP A 102 -3.78 2.91 9.23
CA ASP A 102 -3.03 1.97 10.08
C ASP A 102 -2.97 2.46 11.54
N VAL A 103 -4.15 2.66 12.14
CA VAL A 103 -4.27 3.19 13.51
C VAL A 103 -5.12 2.27 14.38
N GLY A 104 -4.50 1.74 15.43
CA GLY A 104 -5.15 0.98 16.47
C GLY A 104 -5.51 1.81 17.69
N PHE A 105 -6.71 1.63 18.24
CA PHE A 105 -7.06 2.10 19.59
C PHE A 105 -7.22 0.90 20.52
N GLU A 106 -6.22 0.66 21.36
CA GLU A 106 -6.23 -0.42 22.34
C GLU A 106 -6.84 0.09 23.66
N GLY A 107 -7.77 -0.65 24.25
CA GLY A 107 -8.43 -0.34 25.51
C GLY A 107 -9.85 0.23 25.39
N ILE A 108 -10.62 0.05 26.46
CA ILE A 108 -12.03 0.45 26.52
C ILE A 108 -12.17 1.97 26.68
N HIS A 109 -12.85 2.62 25.73
CA HIS A 109 -13.09 4.06 25.75
C HIS A 109 -13.95 4.47 26.97
N PRO A 110 -13.51 5.42 27.83
CA PRO A 110 -14.31 5.88 28.97
C PRO A 110 -15.55 6.70 28.58
N GLY A 111 -15.63 7.17 27.32
CA GLY A 111 -16.73 7.97 26.81
C GLY A 111 -16.60 9.47 27.07
N GLY A 112 -17.69 10.22 26.84
CA GLY A 112 -17.77 11.67 26.99
C GLY A 112 -17.27 12.48 25.78
N HIS A 113 -16.74 11.80 24.76
CA HIS A 113 -16.36 12.35 23.46
C HIS A 113 -16.25 11.21 22.43
N TYR A 114 -15.98 11.54 21.17
CA TYR A 114 -15.74 10.57 20.10
C TYR A 114 -14.24 10.28 19.95
N LEU A 115 -13.87 9.05 19.58
CA LEU A 115 -12.48 8.68 19.27
C LEU A 115 -12.00 9.33 17.97
N LEU A 116 -12.89 9.44 16.98
CA LEU A 116 -12.62 10.16 15.73
C LEU A 116 -13.59 11.32 15.52
N THR A 117 -13.08 12.47 15.07
CA THR A 117 -13.89 13.63 14.70
C THR A 117 -13.41 14.24 13.38
N PRO A 118 -13.65 13.55 12.24
CA PRO A 118 -13.10 13.97 10.96
C PRO A 118 -13.93 15.05 10.27
N GLY A 119 -13.28 15.88 9.45
CA GLY A 119 -13.95 16.91 8.66
C GLY A 119 -13.16 17.35 7.44
N VAL A 120 -13.87 17.63 6.34
CA VAL A 120 -13.29 18.12 5.08
C VAL A 120 -13.95 19.42 4.67
N GLU A 121 -13.22 20.53 4.75
CA GLU A 121 -13.75 21.89 4.62
C GLU A 121 -14.01 22.32 3.17
N SER A 122 -13.22 21.84 2.21
CA SER A 122 -13.41 22.12 0.79
C SER A 122 -14.50 21.22 0.19
N SER A 123 -15.32 21.73 -0.74
CA SER A 123 -16.32 20.91 -1.43
C SER A 123 -15.74 19.90 -2.41
N SER A 124 -14.52 20.13 -2.88
CA SER A 124 -13.77 19.22 -3.74
C SER A 124 -12.65 18.50 -2.99
N GLY A 125 -12.54 18.71 -1.68
CA GLY A 125 -11.53 18.06 -0.86
C GLY A 125 -11.94 16.64 -0.52
N THR A 126 -10.95 15.81 -0.23
CA THR A 126 -11.13 14.45 0.26
C THR A 126 -10.55 14.28 1.68
N GLY A 127 -10.83 13.16 2.30
CA GLY A 127 -10.16 12.69 3.52
C GLY A 127 -10.29 11.18 3.56
N LEU A 128 -9.22 10.48 3.96
CA LEU A 128 -9.18 9.02 4.01
C LEU A 128 -8.98 8.55 5.46
N ILE A 129 -9.81 7.61 5.88
CA ILE A 129 -9.64 6.83 7.11
C ILE A 129 -9.59 5.36 6.68
N GLU A 130 -8.44 4.71 6.84
CA GLU A 130 -8.17 3.38 6.31
C GLU A 130 -7.48 2.51 7.35
N ASN A 131 -7.81 1.21 7.43
CA ASN A 131 -7.18 0.25 8.35
C ASN A 131 -7.20 0.76 9.80
N VAL A 132 -8.37 1.12 10.31
CA VAL A 132 -8.52 1.70 11.67
C VAL A 132 -9.34 0.79 12.56
N TYR A 133 -8.80 0.49 13.75
CA TYR A 133 -9.47 -0.32 14.76
C TYR A 133 -9.98 0.51 15.95
N LEU A 134 -11.30 0.46 16.17
CA LEU A 134 -12.03 0.99 17.31
C LEU A 134 -12.89 -0.11 17.98
N GLY A 135 -12.37 -1.34 18.07
CA GLY A 135 -13.16 -2.54 18.41
C GLY A 135 -13.29 -2.87 19.90
N ASP A 136 -12.44 -2.30 20.78
CA ASP A 136 -12.45 -2.60 22.21
C ASP A 136 -13.66 -2.04 22.98
N GLY A 137 -14.47 -1.22 22.32
CA GLY A 137 -15.73 -0.72 22.83
C GLY A 137 -15.61 0.43 23.82
N GLN A 138 -16.70 0.68 24.53
CA GLN A 138 -16.86 1.85 25.39
C GLN A 138 -17.52 1.47 26.73
N VAL A 139 -17.16 2.18 27.79
CA VAL A 139 -17.74 2.02 29.13
C VAL A 139 -19.26 2.21 29.07
N GLU A 140 -20.00 1.18 29.48
CA GLU A 140 -21.46 1.20 29.56
C GLU A 140 -21.99 2.39 30.37
N GLY A 141 -23.11 2.97 29.91
CA GLY A 141 -23.74 4.08 30.60
C GLY A 141 -23.05 5.43 30.42
N SER A 142 -22.00 5.50 29.61
CA SER A 142 -21.32 6.75 29.24
C SER A 142 -22.04 7.47 28.07
N GLY A 143 -21.43 8.54 27.54
CA GLY A 143 -21.97 9.34 26.43
C GLY A 143 -21.03 9.42 25.22
N SER A 144 -21.56 9.89 24.07
CA SER A 144 -20.89 9.86 22.75
C SER A 144 -20.66 8.43 22.21
N GLY A 145 -20.08 8.30 21.00
CA GLY A 145 -19.81 7.02 20.34
C GLY A 145 -18.43 6.97 19.70
N GLY A 146 -18.22 6.12 18.70
CA GLY A 146 -16.91 5.93 18.07
C GLY A 146 -16.49 7.12 17.22
N ILE A 147 -17.26 7.40 16.17
CA ILE A 147 -16.93 8.39 15.13
C ILE A 147 -18.03 9.43 15.01
N TRP A 148 -17.65 10.71 14.96
CA TRP A 148 -18.56 11.81 14.63
C TRP A 148 -17.99 12.71 13.55
N ILE A 149 -18.63 12.71 12.37
CA ILE A 149 -18.25 13.64 11.31
C ILE A 149 -18.53 15.06 11.78
N ASN A 150 -17.46 15.85 11.81
CA ASN A 150 -17.39 17.11 12.51
C ASN A 150 -18.33 18.15 11.90
N ALA A 151 -19.52 18.27 12.49
CA ALA A 151 -20.52 19.25 12.06
C ALA A 151 -20.23 20.68 12.56
N ASN A 152 -19.24 20.86 13.45
CA ASN A 152 -18.81 22.18 13.89
C ASN A 152 -17.87 22.86 12.89
N LEU A 153 -17.34 22.09 11.94
CA LEU A 153 -16.65 22.60 10.76
C LEU A 153 -17.59 22.52 9.54
N PRO A 154 -17.38 23.35 8.50
CA PRO A 154 -18.15 23.28 7.28
C PRO A 154 -17.73 22.05 6.46
N HIS A 155 -18.10 20.83 6.89
CA HIS A 155 -17.81 19.63 6.13
C HIS A 155 -18.57 19.63 4.79
N ARG A 156 -17.84 19.83 3.69
CA ARG A 156 -18.37 20.01 2.33
C ARG A 156 -17.88 18.96 1.36
N GLY A 157 -16.70 18.39 1.59
CA GLY A 157 -16.04 17.41 0.73
C GLY A 157 -16.49 15.98 1.01
N THR A 158 -15.64 15.04 0.66
CA THR A 158 -15.91 13.60 0.79
C THR A 158 -14.95 12.99 1.81
N ILE A 159 -15.43 12.09 2.68
CA ILE A 159 -14.58 11.24 3.52
C ILE A 159 -14.82 9.79 3.14
N THR A 160 -13.76 9.02 2.89
CA THR A 160 -13.84 7.57 2.71
C THR A 160 -13.36 6.89 3.99
N PHE A 161 -14.14 5.91 4.45
CA PHE A 161 -13.78 4.98 5.51
C PHE A 161 -13.59 3.61 4.87
N ARG A 162 -12.38 3.06 4.89
CA ARG A 162 -12.05 1.75 4.33
C ARG A 162 -11.44 0.86 5.40
N ASN A 163 -11.75 -0.42 5.42
CA ASN A 163 -11.12 -1.36 6.36
C ASN A 163 -11.21 -0.89 7.82
N VAL A 164 -12.39 -0.38 8.22
CA VAL A 164 -12.57 0.14 9.59
C VAL A 164 -13.35 -0.87 10.43
N HIS A 165 -12.82 -1.18 11.60
CA HIS A 165 -13.52 -1.95 12.63
C HIS A 165 -14.06 -1.00 13.71
N VAL A 166 -15.38 -0.89 13.86
CA VAL A 166 -15.99 -0.12 14.95
C VAL A 166 -16.94 -0.98 15.76
N ALA A 167 -16.60 -1.22 17.02
CA ALA A 167 -17.42 -2.10 17.86
C ALA A 167 -17.73 -1.56 19.25
N GLY A 168 -18.84 -2.04 19.83
CA GLY A 168 -19.13 -1.87 21.26
C GLY A 168 -19.30 -0.42 21.73
N MET A 169 -19.72 0.50 20.86
CA MET A 169 -19.95 1.90 21.24
C MET A 169 -21.35 2.08 21.85
N VAL A 170 -21.45 2.83 22.96
CA VAL A 170 -22.73 3.10 23.66
C VAL A 170 -23.70 4.00 22.88
N ASP A 171 -23.23 4.61 21.80
CA ASP A 171 -24.00 5.49 20.93
C ASP A 171 -23.94 5.02 19.47
N ASN A 172 -23.53 5.88 18.53
CA ASN A 172 -23.36 5.48 17.14
C ASN A 172 -21.92 4.97 16.94
N GLY A 173 -21.73 3.93 16.13
CA GLY A 173 -20.41 3.57 15.60
C GLY A 173 -19.88 4.71 14.73
N LEU A 174 -20.63 5.03 13.67
CA LEU A 174 -20.41 6.21 12.82
C LEU A 174 -21.61 7.16 12.82
N TYR A 175 -21.38 8.42 13.19
CA TYR A 175 -22.37 9.50 13.17
C TYR A 175 -22.01 10.56 12.12
N GLY A 176 -22.68 10.51 10.96
CA GLY A 176 -22.53 11.50 9.89
C GLY A 176 -23.62 12.59 9.83
N SER A 177 -24.86 12.29 10.22
CA SER A 177 -26.04 13.17 9.97
C SER A 177 -25.98 14.60 10.55
N GLY A 178 -25.03 14.90 11.45
CA GLY A 178 -24.91 16.23 12.08
C GLY A 178 -24.60 17.32 11.06
N VAL A 179 -23.84 16.97 10.02
CA VAL A 179 -23.43 17.86 8.93
C VAL A 179 -24.65 18.38 8.15
N GLY A 180 -25.58 17.49 7.79
CA GLY A 180 -26.82 17.87 7.11
C GLY A 180 -27.75 18.70 7.99
N ALA A 181 -27.79 18.44 9.31
CA ALA A 181 -28.55 19.24 10.26
C ALA A 181 -28.03 20.69 10.34
N GLN A 182 -26.72 20.90 10.18
CA GLN A 182 -26.09 22.23 10.11
C GLN A 182 -26.20 22.89 8.71
N GLY A 183 -26.71 22.15 7.71
CA GLY A 183 -26.91 22.68 6.37
C GLY A 183 -25.71 22.55 5.44
N TYR A 184 -24.68 21.80 5.83
CA TYR A 184 -23.55 21.50 4.96
C TYR A 184 -23.83 20.28 4.06
N CYS A 185 -22.99 20.10 3.04
CA CYS A 185 -23.20 19.19 1.91
C CYS A 185 -22.11 18.11 1.76
N GLY A 186 -21.25 17.94 2.77
CA GLY A 186 -20.26 16.85 2.77
C GLY A 186 -20.94 15.50 2.94
N ASN A 187 -20.45 14.51 2.20
CA ASN A 187 -20.87 13.11 2.24
C ASN A 187 -19.71 12.23 2.72
N HIS A 188 -19.99 10.96 2.94
CA HIS A 188 -18.97 9.95 3.23
C HIS A 188 -19.33 8.63 2.57
N HIS A 189 -18.30 7.84 2.32
CA HIS A 189 -18.38 6.48 1.80
C HIS A 189 -17.79 5.52 2.82
N VAL A 190 -18.29 4.29 2.86
CA VAL A 190 -17.81 3.24 3.74
C VAL A 190 -17.58 1.98 2.92
N GLU A 191 -16.36 1.49 2.90
CA GLU A 191 -15.91 0.38 2.07
C GLU A 191 -15.32 -0.68 2.99
N GLU A 192 -15.60 -1.95 2.70
CA GLU A 192 -14.87 -3.09 3.29
C GLU A 192 -14.73 -2.99 4.81
N SER A 193 -15.81 -2.66 5.52
CA SER A 193 -15.73 -2.30 6.95
C SER A 193 -16.57 -3.22 7.82
N TYR A 194 -16.23 -3.30 9.12
CA TYR A 194 -16.96 -4.10 10.10
C TYR A 194 -17.52 -3.23 11.22
N PHE A 195 -18.84 -3.28 11.41
CA PHE A 195 -19.49 -2.64 12.55
C PHE A 195 -20.18 -3.66 13.44
N TYR A 196 -19.79 -3.69 14.71
CA TYR A 196 -20.26 -4.69 15.64
C TYR A 196 -20.87 -4.09 16.91
N ASN A 197 -22.11 -4.46 17.22
CA ASN A 197 -22.74 -4.15 18.51
C ASN A 197 -22.72 -2.67 18.97
N ASN A 198 -22.84 -1.71 18.06
CA ASN A 198 -23.06 -0.30 18.45
C ASN A 198 -24.54 -0.02 18.80
N THR A 199 -24.80 0.75 19.86
CA THR A 199 -26.13 0.77 20.53
C THR A 199 -27.21 1.59 19.82
N ILE A 200 -26.89 2.72 19.20
CA ILE A 200 -27.88 3.60 18.55
C ILE A 200 -27.96 3.36 17.04
N SER A 201 -26.81 3.25 16.39
CA SER A 201 -26.66 2.95 14.97
C SER A 201 -25.24 2.48 14.73
N ASN A 202 -25.06 1.48 13.88
CA ASN A 202 -23.73 1.07 13.43
C ASN A 202 -23.18 2.09 12.43
N ASN A 203 -23.97 2.41 11.41
CA ASN A 203 -23.63 3.46 10.44
C ASN A 203 -24.82 4.42 10.24
N ARG A 204 -24.60 5.71 10.48
CA ARG A 204 -25.63 6.76 10.33
C ARG A 204 -25.16 7.86 9.39
N THR A 205 -25.77 7.91 8.20
CA THR A 205 -25.24 8.65 7.06
C THR A 205 -25.78 10.09 6.94
N ASN A 206 -25.12 10.89 6.08
CA ASN A 206 -25.50 12.26 5.73
C ASN A 206 -25.49 12.47 4.21
N ALA A 207 -26.58 12.13 3.54
CA ALA A 207 -26.67 12.28 2.08
C ALA A 207 -27.52 13.49 1.65
N LYS A 208 -27.40 14.63 2.34
CA LYS A 208 -28.28 15.78 2.12
C LYS A 208 -28.18 16.39 0.71
N CYS A 209 -26.98 16.40 0.12
CA CYS A 209 -26.72 17.04 -1.18
C CYS A 209 -26.13 16.07 -2.20
N ARG A 210 -25.35 15.09 -1.75
CA ARG A 210 -24.74 14.01 -2.53
C ARG A 210 -25.02 12.69 -1.81
N ARG A 211 -25.10 11.58 -2.54
CA ARG A 211 -25.33 10.25 -1.93
C ARG A 211 -24.16 9.88 -1.01
N CYS A 212 -24.44 9.08 0.00
CA CYS A 212 -23.43 8.31 0.73
C CYS A 212 -23.50 6.89 0.19
N GLU A 213 -22.35 6.25 0.05
CA GLU A 213 -22.28 4.90 -0.50
C GLU A 213 -21.62 3.97 0.50
N VAL A 214 -22.04 2.72 0.48
CA VAL A 214 -21.51 1.68 1.36
C VAL A 214 -21.32 0.41 0.55
N TYR A 215 -20.09 -0.10 0.51
CA TYR A 215 -19.67 -1.27 -0.27
C TYR A 215 -19.01 -2.30 0.65
N ASP A 216 -19.23 -3.59 0.36
CA ASP A 216 -18.47 -4.72 0.94
C ASP A 216 -18.40 -4.71 2.47
N THR A 217 -19.43 -4.16 3.10
CA THR A 217 -19.44 -3.82 4.53
C THR A 217 -20.37 -4.75 5.28
N VAL A 218 -19.93 -5.17 6.46
CA VAL A 218 -20.69 -6.06 7.34
C VAL A 218 -21.11 -5.33 8.61
N VAL A 219 -22.40 -5.45 8.93
CA VAL A 219 -22.97 -4.97 10.19
C VAL A 219 -23.55 -6.14 10.96
N HIS A 220 -23.01 -6.38 12.15
CA HIS A 220 -23.41 -7.49 13.00
C HIS A 220 -23.82 -7.00 14.39
N VAL A 221 -25.07 -7.25 14.77
CA VAL A 221 -25.60 -6.96 16.09
C VAL A 221 -26.30 -8.19 16.66
N ASP A 222 -25.70 -8.77 17.69
CA ASP A 222 -26.15 -10.01 18.32
C ASP A 222 -26.93 -9.81 19.63
N GLY A 223 -26.98 -8.57 20.12
CA GLY A 223 -27.72 -8.18 21.33
C GLY A 223 -26.84 -7.87 22.53
N ASP A 224 -25.51 -8.06 22.44
CA ASP A 224 -24.56 -7.70 23.50
C ASP A 224 -24.07 -6.24 23.40
N ASN A 225 -24.96 -5.34 22.94
CA ASN A 225 -24.71 -3.90 22.91
C ASN A 225 -24.59 -3.33 24.34
N PRO A 226 -23.67 -2.38 24.61
CA PRO A 226 -23.62 -1.71 25.92
C PRO A 226 -24.78 -0.73 26.10
N ASP A 227 -25.30 -0.58 27.32
CA ASP A 227 -26.39 0.37 27.60
C ASP A 227 -26.00 1.83 27.30
N CYS A 228 -26.88 2.51 26.57
CA CYS A 228 -26.81 3.95 26.30
C CYS A 228 -27.19 4.74 27.57
N GLY A 229 -26.22 5.36 28.23
CA GLY A 229 -26.45 6.07 29.51
C GLY A 229 -26.70 7.56 29.41
N GLU A 230 -26.42 8.28 30.51
CA GLU A 230 -26.62 9.73 30.58
C GLU A 230 -25.54 10.44 29.74
N GLY A 231 -25.95 11.11 28.66
CA GLY A 231 -25.04 11.80 27.75
C GLY A 231 -24.88 11.14 26.37
N CYS A 232 -25.44 9.95 26.16
CA CYS A 232 -25.60 9.40 24.81
C CYS A 232 -26.75 10.10 24.05
N SER A 233 -26.83 9.93 22.73
CA SER A 233 -27.80 10.61 21.88
C SER A 233 -29.26 10.21 22.14
N SER A 234 -29.50 9.07 22.79
CA SER A 234 -30.83 8.62 23.22
C SER A 234 -30.76 7.78 24.51
N PRO A 235 -30.61 8.42 25.69
CA PRO A 235 -30.46 7.73 26.97
C PRO A 235 -31.55 6.68 27.24
N GLY A 236 -31.13 5.48 27.66
CA GLY A 236 -32.01 4.34 27.91
C GLY A 236 -32.53 3.63 26.65
N SER A 237 -32.01 3.98 25.47
CA SER A 237 -32.30 3.23 24.24
C SER A 237 -31.49 1.94 24.22
N ASN A 238 -32.18 0.83 23.98
CA ASN A 238 -31.62 -0.46 23.58
C ASN A 238 -31.96 -0.77 22.10
N HIS A 239 -32.45 0.22 21.35
CA HIS A 239 -32.83 0.06 19.95
C HIS A 239 -31.65 0.38 19.03
N THR A 240 -30.95 -0.65 18.59
CA THR A 240 -29.90 -0.54 17.58
C THR A 240 -30.45 -0.47 16.16
N ARG A 241 -29.64 0.09 15.26
CA ARG A 241 -29.89 0.14 13.82
C ARG A 241 -28.67 -0.36 13.10
N GLY A 242 -28.87 -1.11 12.01
CA GLY A 242 -27.78 -1.42 11.10
C GLY A 242 -27.33 -0.14 10.42
N PHE A 243 -28.13 0.32 9.46
CA PHE A 243 -27.94 1.62 8.80
C PHE A 243 -29.06 2.60 9.12
N TRP A 244 -28.70 3.87 9.27
CA TRP A 244 -29.64 4.96 9.48
C TRP A 244 -29.42 6.14 8.52
N SER A 245 -30.21 6.17 7.44
CA SER A 245 -30.22 7.27 6.47
C SER A 245 -31.08 8.43 6.95
N TRP A 246 -30.45 9.54 7.32
CA TRP A 246 -31.18 10.70 7.87
C TRP A 246 -31.54 11.74 6.80
N TYR A 247 -30.77 11.85 5.73
CA TYR A 247 -31.03 12.79 4.64
C TYR A 247 -30.61 12.14 3.34
N GLY A 248 -31.43 12.30 2.29
CA GLY A 248 -31.14 11.83 0.92
C GLY A 248 -30.77 10.35 0.80
N GLU A 249 -30.00 10.01 -0.23
CA GLU A 249 -29.75 8.64 -0.62
C GLU A 249 -28.56 8.00 0.10
N THR A 250 -28.80 6.86 0.73
CA THR A 250 -27.72 5.93 1.09
C THR A 250 -27.77 4.73 0.16
N TYR A 251 -26.77 4.63 -0.69
CA TYR A 251 -26.60 3.50 -1.59
C TYR A 251 -25.82 2.40 -0.86
N LEU A 252 -26.28 1.16 -0.94
CA LEU A 252 -25.67 -0.01 -0.33
C LEU A 252 -25.43 -1.06 -1.41
N GLU A 253 -24.22 -1.62 -1.47
CA GLU A 253 -23.83 -2.64 -2.44
C GLU A 253 -22.96 -3.71 -1.81
N ASN A 254 -23.27 -4.99 -2.05
CA ASN A 254 -22.63 -6.14 -1.41
C ASN A 254 -22.50 -5.99 0.11
N VAL A 255 -23.63 -5.73 0.78
CA VAL A 255 -23.66 -5.44 2.22
C VAL A 255 -24.38 -6.53 2.99
N ASP A 256 -23.79 -6.97 4.09
CA ASP A 256 -24.41 -7.91 5.03
C ASP A 256 -24.88 -7.23 6.31
N VAL A 257 -26.15 -7.42 6.67
CA VAL A 257 -26.73 -6.78 7.86
C VAL A 257 -27.52 -7.77 8.70
N ARG A 258 -26.95 -8.14 9.85
CA ARG A 258 -27.65 -8.92 10.87
C ARG A 258 -27.88 -8.10 12.12
N VAL A 259 -29.15 -7.90 12.47
CA VAL A 259 -29.56 -7.21 13.69
C VAL A 259 -30.60 -8.05 14.43
N ILE A 260 -30.25 -8.59 15.61
CA ILE A 260 -31.12 -9.49 16.38
C ILE A 260 -32.23 -8.73 17.14
N ASP A 261 -31.97 -7.49 17.60
CA ASP A 261 -32.94 -6.68 18.34
C ASP A 261 -32.88 -5.19 17.94
N GLY A 262 -33.43 -4.89 16.76
CA GLY A 262 -33.40 -3.54 16.21
C GLY A 262 -33.95 -3.43 14.79
N ASN A 263 -33.57 -2.37 14.08
CA ASN A 263 -33.91 -2.21 12.66
C ASN A 263 -32.67 -2.41 11.80
N THR A 264 -32.73 -3.30 10.81
CA THR A 264 -31.70 -3.42 9.77
C THR A 264 -31.47 -2.06 9.07
N PHE A 265 -32.56 -1.41 8.66
CA PHE A 265 -32.55 -0.10 8.00
C PHE A 265 -33.53 0.85 8.68
N ALA A 266 -33.10 2.09 8.92
CA ALA A 266 -33.94 3.15 9.44
C ALA A 266 -33.78 4.43 8.62
N THR A 267 -34.86 5.19 8.47
CA THR A 267 -34.84 6.48 7.77
C THR A 267 -35.38 7.61 8.62
N LYS A 268 -34.96 8.83 8.33
CA LYS A 268 -35.49 10.07 8.94
C LYS A 268 -35.38 11.23 7.95
N ASP A 269 -36.08 12.34 8.19
CA ASP A 269 -35.98 13.64 7.48
C ASP A 269 -35.71 13.62 5.95
N GLY A 270 -36.32 12.66 5.24
CA GLY A 270 -36.21 12.52 3.77
C GLY A 270 -35.08 11.59 3.30
N GLY A 271 -34.39 10.90 4.21
CA GLY A 271 -33.48 9.82 3.91
C GLY A 271 -34.18 8.60 3.31
N TYR A 272 -33.49 7.91 2.42
CA TYR A 272 -33.90 6.65 1.80
C TYR A 272 -32.68 5.79 1.44
N PHE A 273 -32.94 4.54 1.07
CA PHE A 273 -31.93 3.59 0.65
C PHE A 273 -32.18 3.13 -0.79
N THR A 274 -31.09 2.94 -1.51
CA THR A 274 -31.03 2.16 -2.75
C THR A 274 -30.06 1.02 -2.49
N THR A 275 -30.37 -0.19 -2.96
CA THR A 275 -29.63 -1.40 -2.57
C THR A 275 -29.33 -2.25 -3.78
N ASN A 276 -28.09 -2.71 -3.90
CA ASN A 276 -27.64 -3.80 -4.76
C ASN A 276 -27.03 -4.89 -3.89
N ASP A 277 -27.31 -6.16 -4.17
CA ASP A 277 -26.80 -7.32 -3.41
C ASP A 277 -26.70 -7.16 -1.87
N VAL A 278 -27.82 -6.87 -1.20
CA VAL A 278 -27.85 -6.71 0.26
C VAL A 278 -28.48 -7.93 0.93
N ARG A 279 -27.71 -8.59 1.79
CA ARG A 279 -28.14 -9.75 2.58
C ARG A 279 -28.50 -9.32 4.00
N THR A 280 -29.58 -9.88 4.54
CA THR A 280 -30.07 -9.46 5.87
C THR A 280 -30.53 -10.63 6.74
N GLY A 281 -30.54 -10.42 8.05
CA GLY A 281 -31.08 -11.39 9.00
C GLY A 281 -30.22 -12.66 9.09
N SER A 282 -30.82 -13.83 8.88
CA SER A 282 -30.10 -15.10 8.91
C SER A 282 -29.26 -15.37 7.67
N ASP A 283 -29.55 -14.66 6.58
CA ASP A 283 -28.91 -14.87 5.28
C ASP A 283 -27.63 -14.02 5.14
N ALA A 284 -27.40 -13.10 6.09
CA ALA A 284 -26.22 -12.27 6.12
C ALA A 284 -24.98 -13.09 6.56
N ASP A 285 -23.87 -12.94 5.85
CA ASP A 285 -22.54 -13.32 6.31
C ASP A 285 -22.08 -12.31 7.36
N VAL A 286 -21.69 -12.79 8.53
CA VAL A 286 -21.27 -11.92 9.64
C VAL A 286 -19.76 -11.95 9.89
N THR A 287 -19.03 -12.59 8.97
CA THR A 287 -17.57 -12.60 8.95
C THR A 287 -17.09 -11.19 8.59
N PRO A 288 -16.15 -10.60 9.34
CA PRO A 288 -15.49 -9.37 8.91
C PRO A 288 -14.88 -9.54 7.50
N PRO A 289 -14.92 -8.51 6.63
CA PRO A 289 -14.15 -8.50 5.39
C PRO A 289 -12.65 -8.76 5.65
N ALA A 290 -11.95 -9.35 4.68
CA ALA A 290 -10.59 -9.88 4.86
C ALA A 290 -9.60 -8.85 5.43
N CYS A 291 -9.60 -7.65 4.87
CA CYS A 291 -8.69 -6.55 5.21
C CYS A 291 -9.10 -5.74 6.44
N VAL A 292 -10.20 -6.10 7.13
CA VAL A 292 -10.63 -5.35 8.33
C VAL A 292 -9.80 -5.79 9.54
N PRO A 293 -9.09 -4.86 10.20
CA PRO A 293 -8.25 -5.20 11.34
C PRO A 293 -9.08 -5.84 12.46
N SER A 294 -8.57 -6.94 13.00
CA SER A 294 -9.25 -7.68 14.06
C SER A 294 -8.88 -7.21 15.47
N THR A 295 -7.73 -6.55 15.60
CA THR A 295 -7.18 -5.94 16.82
C THR A 295 -6.61 -4.54 16.56
N ALA A 296 -6.21 -3.86 17.64
CA ALA A 296 -5.57 -2.55 17.53
C ALA A 296 -4.16 -2.67 16.94
N GLU A 297 -3.45 -3.72 17.31
CA GLU A 297 -2.13 -4.05 16.80
C GLU A 297 -2.18 -4.40 15.32
N ASP A 298 -3.14 -5.23 14.88
CA ASP A 298 -3.31 -5.54 13.45
C ASP A 298 -3.54 -4.27 12.61
N ALA A 299 -4.34 -3.34 13.13
CA ALA A 299 -4.52 -2.04 12.48
C ALA A 299 -3.23 -1.24 12.46
N ALA A 300 -2.49 -1.17 13.56
CA ALA A 300 -1.28 -0.36 13.63
C ALA A 300 -0.15 -0.92 12.74
N ASP A 301 -0.07 -2.25 12.60
CA ASP A 301 0.95 -2.97 11.82
C ASP A 301 0.68 -2.95 10.31
N GLY A 302 -0.57 -2.74 9.90
CA GLY A 302 -0.97 -2.74 8.48
C GLY A 302 -0.97 -4.14 7.83
N SER A 303 -0.84 -5.21 8.62
CA SER A 303 -0.55 -6.58 8.16
C SER A 303 -1.77 -7.41 7.71
N ASP A 304 -2.99 -6.97 8.00
CA ASP A 304 -4.21 -7.78 7.77
C ASP A 304 -4.68 -7.82 6.30
N CYS A 305 -3.97 -7.15 5.38
CA CYS A 305 -4.34 -7.06 3.96
C CYS A 305 -3.54 -8.01 3.04
N ASP A 306 -2.61 -8.81 3.56
CA ASP A 306 -1.86 -9.78 2.74
C ASP A 306 -2.76 -10.97 2.38
N ASP A 307 -3.42 -10.83 1.22
CA ASP A 307 -4.45 -11.72 0.73
C ASP A 307 -3.86 -13.09 0.36
N GLY A 308 -3.80 -13.99 1.35
CA GLY A 308 -3.40 -15.38 1.15
C GLY A 308 -4.43 -16.12 0.30
N GLY A 309 -4.37 -16.00 -1.04
CA GLY A 309 -5.49 -16.47 -1.84
C GLY A 309 -5.40 -16.61 -3.37
N GLY A 310 -4.24 -16.85 -4.00
CA GLY A 310 -4.23 -17.46 -5.35
C GLY A 310 -3.07 -17.05 -6.25
N GLY A 311 -2.14 -17.98 -6.50
CA GLY A 311 -1.04 -17.75 -7.44
C GLY A 311 -1.51 -17.64 -8.89
N ASP A 312 -1.05 -16.60 -9.58
CA ASP A 312 -0.20 -16.62 -10.76
C ASP A 312 -0.10 -15.14 -11.26
N GLY A 313 1.06 -14.50 -11.12
CA GLY A 313 1.36 -13.14 -11.59
C GLY A 313 1.27 -12.06 -10.50
N ASP A 314 2.43 -11.62 -10.00
CA ASP A 314 2.59 -10.61 -8.93
C ASP A 314 2.34 -9.20 -9.50
N PHE A 315 1.06 -8.82 -9.63
CA PHE A 315 0.65 -7.45 -9.95
C PHE A 315 0.20 -6.75 -8.66
N ASP A 316 1.10 -5.97 -8.05
CA ASP A 316 0.90 -5.45 -6.69
C ASP A 316 0.04 -4.17 -6.58
N GLU A 317 -0.31 -3.50 -7.70
CA GLU A 317 -1.12 -2.27 -7.63
C GLU A 317 -2.05 -2.10 -8.85
N VAL A 318 -3.36 -2.04 -8.60
CA VAL A 318 -4.36 -1.60 -9.59
C VAL A 318 -4.24 -0.08 -9.75
N ALA A 319 -3.63 0.38 -10.84
CA ALA A 319 -3.37 1.79 -11.07
C ALA A 319 -4.63 2.53 -11.59
N GLU A 320 -5.51 1.84 -12.30
CA GLU A 320 -6.81 2.37 -12.77
C GLU A 320 -7.80 1.23 -13.03
N ASP A 321 -8.89 1.20 -12.29
CA ASP A 321 -10.02 0.24 -12.42
C ASP A 321 -11.29 0.91 -12.98
N PHE A 322 -11.22 2.20 -13.29
CA PHE A 322 -12.35 3.04 -13.69
C PHE A 322 -13.52 3.04 -12.70
N SER A 323 -13.30 2.66 -11.43
CA SER A 323 -14.34 2.59 -10.39
C SER A 323 -14.85 3.96 -9.95
N HIS A 324 -14.25 5.02 -10.47
CA HIS A 324 -14.62 6.40 -10.20
C HIS A 324 -15.65 6.95 -11.20
N ASP A 325 -16.68 7.60 -10.67
CA ASP A 325 -17.80 8.16 -11.44
C ASP A 325 -17.39 9.40 -12.32
N ASP A 326 -16.09 9.70 -12.49
CA ASP A 326 -15.60 10.96 -13.06
C ASP A 326 -14.58 10.85 -14.21
N VAL A 327 -15.00 10.30 -15.35
CA VAL A 327 -14.58 10.90 -16.64
C VAL A 327 -15.41 12.19 -16.77
N PRO A 328 -14.92 13.37 -16.30
CA PRO A 328 -13.62 13.95 -16.71
C PRO A 328 -12.68 14.44 -15.58
N GLY A 329 -12.85 14.04 -14.32
CA GLY A 329 -12.11 14.58 -13.17
C GLY A 329 -10.64 14.19 -13.09
N ARG A 330 -10.26 12.96 -13.48
CA ARG A 330 -8.84 12.50 -13.53
C ARG A 330 -8.23 12.50 -14.93
N TYR A 331 -9.07 12.71 -15.94
CA TYR A 331 -8.72 12.63 -17.34
C TYR A 331 -8.61 14.01 -17.98
N SER A 332 -7.62 14.17 -18.86
CA SER A 332 -7.48 15.33 -19.74
C SER A 332 -7.73 14.92 -21.19
N ILE A 333 -8.11 15.90 -22.02
CA ILE A 333 -8.35 15.77 -23.48
C ILE A 333 -9.60 14.94 -23.81
N ASP A 334 -10.41 15.40 -24.77
CA ASP A 334 -11.61 14.73 -25.31
C ASP A 334 -12.50 13.94 -24.32
N THR A 335 -12.56 14.33 -23.05
CA THR A 335 -13.23 13.56 -21.99
C THR A 335 -14.73 13.40 -22.21
N GLY A 336 -15.33 14.17 -23.13
CA GLY A 336 -16.72 14.00 -23.53
C GLY A 336 -16.95 12.82 -24.49
N ALA A 337 -15.88 12.20 -24.97
CA ALA A 337 -15.91 11.03 -25.84
C ALA A 337 -15.84 9.69 -25.10
N PHE A 338 -15.70 9.73 -23.77
CA PHE A 338 -15.55 8.56 -22.93
C PHE A 338 -16.49 8.67 -21.73
N THR A 339 -17.05 7.54 -21.30
CA THR A 339 -17.76 7.40 -20.01
C THR A 339 -17.30 6.14 -19.30
N THR A 340 -17.65 6.02 -18.02
CA THR A 340 -17.59 4.75 -17.31
C THR A 340 -18.94 4.06 -17.36
N THR A 341 -18.95 2.73 -17.41
CA THR A 341 -20.16 1.92 -17.52
C THR A 341 -20.07 0.67 -16.68
N SER A 342 -21.16 0.32 -16.00
CA SER A 342 -21.25 -0.91 -15.22
C SER A 342 -21.74 -2.11 -16.03
N ALA A 343 -21.84 -1.96 -17.35
CA ALA A 343 -22.41 -2.99 -18.20
C ALA A 343 -21.48 -4.21 -18.32
N ARG A 344 -20.17 -4.01 -18.21
CA ARG A 344 -19.09 -5.00 -18.39
C ARG A 344 -17.87 -4.53 -17.59
N SER A 345 -17.30 -5.37 -16.75
CA SER A 345 -16.04 -5.13 -16.00
C SER A 345 -15.43 -6.50 -15.63
N THR A 346 -14.10 -6.59 -15.49
CA THR A 346 -13.32 -7.74 -15.04
C THR A 346 -12.95 -7.67 -13.56
N THR A 347 -12.63 -6.49 -13.03
CA THR A 347 -12.18 -6.34 -11.64
C THR A 347 -13.26 -5.82 -10.69
N ASP A 348 -14.16 -4.95 -11.15
CA ASP A 348 -15.08 -4.20 -10.27
C ASP A 348 -16.45 -3.87 -10.90
N SER A 349 -16.99 -2.69 -10.58
CA SER A 349 -18.33 -2.22 -10.95
C SER A 349 -18.36 -1.42 -12.25
N TYR A 350 -17.21 -1.01 -12.81
CA TYR A 350 -17.17 -0.10 -13.95
C TYR A 350 -16.02 -0.43 -14.89
N SER A 351 -16.21 -0.15 -16.18
CA SER A 351 -15.14 -0.11 -17.17
C SER A 351 -15.20 1.21 -17.93
N LEU A 352 -14.11 1.60 -18.58
CA LEU A 352 -14.13 2.68 -19.57
C LEU A 352 -14.93 2.23 -20.80
N GLN A 353 -15.76 3.13 -21.33
CA GLN A 353 -16.50 2.97 -22.58
C GLN A 353 -16.29 4.23 -23.44
N VAL A 354 -16.20 4.04 -24.75
CA VAL A 354 -16.15 5.15 -25.71
C VAL A 354 -17.53 5.46 -26.26
N ASP A 355 -17.91 6.74 -26.21
CA ASP A 355 -19.25 7.23 -26.57
C ASP A 355 -19.31 8.05 -27.87
N ASP A 356 -18.21 8.70 -28.28
CA ASP A 356 -18.25 9.63 -29.42
C ASP A 356 -17.77 8.99 -30.74
N ASP A 357 -18.45 9.36 -31.82
CA ASP A 357 -18.32 8.80 -33.17
C ASP A 357 -17.47 9.66 -34.12
N SER A 358 -16.80 10.69 -33.57
CA SER A 358 -16.26 11.76 -34.41
C SER A 358 -15.11 11.29 -35.32
N ASP A 359 -15.23 11.61 -36.61
CA ASP A 359 -14.21 11.38 -37.64
C ASP A 359 -12.92 12.16 -37.29
N GLY A 360 -12.00 11.56 -36.53
CA GLY A 360 -10.74 12.24 -36.17
C GLY A 360 -9.82 11.57 -35.15
N GLY A 361 -10.26 10.52 -34.47
CA GLY A 361 -9.54 9.93 -33.35
C GLY A 361 -9.75 10.75 -32.08
N THR A 362 -10.23 10.13 -31.01
CA THR A 362 -10.41 10.74 -29.69
C THR A 362 -9.45 10.10 -28.71
N LEU A 363 -8.92 10.89 -27.78
CA LEU A 363 -8.06 10.36 -26.71
C LEU A 363 -8.31 11.03 -25.37
N ILE A 364 -8.06 10.27 -24.30
CA ILE A 364 -7.98 10.76 -22.93
C ILE A 364 -6.62 10.39 -22.36
N VAL A 365 -6.09 11.21 -21.46
CA VAL A 365 -4.82 10.97 -20.75
C VAL A 365 -5.05 11.17 -19.25
N ARG A 366 -4.41 10.33 -18.42
CA ARG A 366 -4.34 10.48 -16.96
C ARG A 366 -3.14 11.34 -16.61
N ASP A 367 -3.36 12.61 -16.28
CA ASP A 367 -2.27 13.54 -15.94
C ASP A 367 -1.57 13.20 -14.60
N ASP A 368 -2.23 12.41 -13.75
CA ASP A 368 -1.78 12.00 -12.42
C ASP A 368 -1.26 10.55 -12.38
N MET A 369 -1.22 9.85 -13.53
CA MET A 369 -0.68 8.49 -13.64
C MET A 369 0.43 8.45 -14.67
N GLY A 370 1.58 7.88 -14.28
CA GLY A 370 2.75 7.76 -15.13
C GLY A 370 3.16 6.31 -15.33
N VAL A 371 3.75 6.02 -16.47
CA VAL A 371 4.50 4.79 -16.74
C VAL A 371 5.99 5.10 -16.79
N THR A 372 6.82 4.11 -16.47
CA THR A 372 8.28 4.22 -16.49
C THR A 372 8.86 3.01 -17.21
N ALA A 373 9.85 3.24 -18.06
CA ALA A 373 10.55 2.18 -18.76
C ALA A 373 11.23 1.22 -17.77
N GLY A 374 11.24 -0.08 -18.08
CA GLY A 374 11.67 -1.18 -17.20
C GLY A 374 10.49 -1.98 -16.62
N ASN A 375 9.33 -1.34 -16.48
CA ASN A 375 8.17 -1.96 -15.82
C ASN A 375 7.29 -2.72 -16.82
N LYS A 376 6.50 -3.65 -16.27
CA LYS A 376 5.40 -4.31 -16.98
C LYS A 376 4.06 -3.76 -16.53
N TYR A 377 3.13 -3.73 -17.47
CA TYR A 377 1.77 -3.27 -17.24
C TYR A 377 0.80 -4.28 -17.81
N GLU A 378 -0.33 -4.46 -17.13
CA GLU A 378 -1.42 -5.30 -17.61
C GLU A 378 -2.68 -4.47 -17.81
N LEU A 379 -3.42 -4.70 -18.89
CA LEU A 379 -4.68 -4.05 -19.20
C LEU A 379 -5.68 -5.08 -19.73
N ASP A 380 -6.91 -5.07 -19.21
CA ASP A 380 -8.01 -5.82 -19.80
C ASP A 380 -8.75 -4.99 -20.86
N VAL A 381 -8.98 -5.58 -22.03
CA VAL A 381 -9.73 -4.95 -23.13
C VAL A 381 -10.84 -5.85 -23.65
N TYR A 382 -11.99 -5.27 -23.97
CA TYR A 382 -13.13 -5.98 -24.53
C TYR A 382 -13.51 -5.39 -25.89
N HIS A 383 -13.62 -6.25 -26.91
CA HIS A 383 -14.07 -5.88 -28.25
C HIS A 383 -15.41 -6.55 -28.61
N GLN A 384 -16.47 -5.77 -28.90
CA GLN A 384 -17.77 -6.32 -29.32
C GLN A 384 -17.89 -6.59 -30.83
N SER A 385 -17.09 -5.93 -31.67
CA SER A 385 -17.26 -6.06 -33.13
C SER A 385 -15.94 -6.06 -33.90
N ALA A 386 -15.95 -6.76 -35.04
CA ALA A 386 -14.77 -7.04 -35.86
C ALA A 386 -14.36 -5.92 -36.83
N SER A 387 -15.10 -4.81 -36.92
CA SER A 387 -14.95 -3.89 -38.06
C SER A 387 -15.01 -2.43 -37.69
N GLY A 388 -13.93 -1.70 -37.99
CA GLY A 388 -13.83 -0.25 -37.91
C GLY A 388 -13.82 0.31 -36.50
N ALA A 389 -13.19 -0.40 -35.57
CA ALA A 389 -12.95 0.04 -34.20
C ALA A 389 -11.47 -0.17 -33.89
N ASP A 390 -10.66 0.86 -34.07
CA ASP A 390 -9.26 0.80 -33.72
C ASP A 390 -9.09 1.35 -32.30
N VAL A 391 -8.58 0.50 -31.44
CA VAL A 391 -8.60 0.69 -30.00
C VAL A 391 -7.20 0.59 -29.49
N GLY A 392 -6.78 1.56 -28.69
CA GLY A 392 -5.47 1.45 -28.08
C GLY A 392 -5.33 2.20 -26.78
N PHE A 393 -4.19 1.94 -26.17
CA PHE A 393 -3.72 2.58 -24.97
C PHE A 393 -2.46 3.38 -25.30
N LEU A 394 -2.36 4.52 -24.64
CA LEU A 394 -1.28 5.48 -24.77
C LEU A 394 -0.36 5.27 -23.57
N PHE A 395 0.95 5.29 -23.80
CA PHE A 395 1.93 5.15 -22.73
C PHE A 395 3.20 5.92 -23.08
N GLY A 396 3.91 6.39 -22.06
CA GLY A 396 5.02 7.32 -22.28
C GLY A 396 4.58 8.62 -22.95
N ALA A 397 3.33 9.04 -22.74
CA ALA A 397 2.81 10.28 -23.30
C ALA A 397 3.54 11.47 -22.68
N GLN A 398 3.99 12.39 -23.53
CA GLN A 398 4.75 13.57 -23.13
C GLN A 398 3.82 14.76 -22.89
N ASP A 399 4.20 15.63 -21.96
CA ASP A 399 3.41 16.82 -21.59
C ASP A 399 3.02 17.69 -22.81
N GLY A 400 1.79 18.17 -22.78
CA GLY A 400 1.33 19.26 -23.65
C GLY A 400 0.44 18.86 -24.83
N ALA A 401 0.06 17.58 -24.94
CA ALA A 401 -1.00 17.18 -25.87
C ALA A 401 -2.30 17.94 -25.56
N THR A 402 -2.94 18.45 -26.60
CA THR A 402 -4.28 19.05 -26.52
C THR A 402 -5.30 18.29 -27.37
N GLY A 403 -4.84 17.27 -28.10
CA GLY A 403 -5.62 16.32 -28.87
C GLY A 403 -4.71 15.35 -29.62
N TRP A 404 -5.28 14.61 -30.57
CA TRP A 404 -4.50 13.68 -31.40
C TRP A 404 -3.42 14.37 -32.26
N ASN A 405 -3.70 15.57 -32.77
CA ASN A 405 -2.82 16.25 -33.74
C ASN A 405 -1.49 16.75 -33.14
N ASP A 406 -1.35 16.75 -31.83
CA ASP A 406 -0.12 17.11 -31.12
C ASP A 406 0.33 16.03 -30.12
N TYR A 407 -0.24 14.82 -30.22
CA TYR A 407 0.17 13.69 -29.39
C TYR A 407 1.63 13.31 -29.65
N THR A 408 2.38 13.09 -28.57
CA THR A 408 3.78 12.65 -28.58
C THR A 408 3.95 11.60 -27.50
N GLY A 409 4.38 10.39 -27.88
CA GLY A 409 4.48 9.24 -26.96
C GLY A 409 4.47 7.91 -27.72
N TYR A 410 4.23 6.82 -26.98
CA TYR A 410 4.00 5.50 -27.56
C TYR A 410 2.52 5.16 -27.59
N PHE A 411 2.19 4.19 -28.44
CA PHE A 411 0.81 3.81 -28.68
C PHE A 411 0.74 2.31 -28.99
N GLY A 412 0.02 1.56 -28.17
CA GLY A 412 -0.26 0.13 -28.36
C GLY A 412 -1.73 -0.04 -28.75
N PHE A 413 -2.02 -0.70 -29.87
CA PHE A 413 -3.40 -0.77 -30.35
C PHE A 413 -3.72 -1.97 -31.25
N PHE A 414 -5.02 -2.25 -31.34
CA PHE A 414 -5.66 -3.25 -32.19
C PHE A 414 -6.17 -2.56 -33.46
N GLU A 415 -5.62 -2.90 -34.62
CA GLU A 415 -6.04 -2.36 -35.92
C GLU A 415 -7.01 -3.34 -36.59
N SER A 416 -8.30 -3.05 -36.44
CA SER A 416 -9.39 -3.95 -36.81
C SER A 416 -9.55 -4.13 -38.32
N ASP A 417 -9.21 -3.09 -39.10
CA ASP A 417 -9.35 -3.13 -40.55
C ASP A 417 -8.27 -3.98 -41.25
N ASP A 418 -7.09 -4.11 -40.61
CA ASP A 418 -5.94 -4.84 -41.15
C ASP A 418 -5.66 -6.18 -40.41
N ASP A 419 -6.48 -6.56 -39.42
CA ASP A 419 -6.31 -7.75 -38.59
C ASP A 419 -4.88 -7.81 -37.99
N GLU A 420 -4.45 -6.75 -37.29
CA GLU A 420 -3.13 -6.69 -36.66
C GLU A 420 -3.12 -6.01 -35.29
N ILE A 421 -2.14 -6.39 -34.46
CA ILE A 421 -1.78 -5.66 -33.23
C ILE A 421 -0.49 -4.89 -33.45
N ARG A 422 -0.36 -3.71 -32.82
CA ARG A 422 0.72 -2.76 -33.12
C ARG A 422 1.28 -2.08 -31.89
N VAL A 423 2.56 -1.72 -31.98
CA VAL A 423 3.22 -0.75 -31.10
C VAL A 423 3.90 0.31 -31.97
N ASP A 424 3.50 1.55 -31.77
CA ASP A 424 3.96 2.71 -32.54
C ASP A 424 4.59 3.78 -31.63
N ARG A 425 5.47 4.60 -32.22
CA ARG A 425 5.93 5.88 -31.68
C ARG A 425 5.36 7.03 -32.50
N TRP A 426 4.80 8.03 -31.83
CA TRP A 426 4.22 9.22 -32.44
C TRP A 426 4.93 10.49 -31.95
N GLU A 427 5.09 11.46 -32.85
CA GLU A 427 5.62 12.80 -32.57
C GLU A 427 4.75 13.84 -33.27
N ASP A 428 4.24 14.81 -32.52
CA ASP A 428 3.37 15.89 -33.01
C ASP A 428 2.22 15.37 -33.91
N GLY A 429 1.52 14.33 -33.44
CA GLY A 429 0.40 13.71 -34.15
C GLY A 429 0.78 12.97 -35.44
N SER A 430 2.05 12.60 -35.61
CA SER A 430 2.54 11.82 -36.75
C SER A 430 3.29 10.57 -36.30
N GLN A 431 2.99 9.42 -36.91
CA GLN A 431 3.73 8.17 -36.68
C GLN A 431 5.18 8.30 -37.18
N VAL A 432 6.14 7.96 -36.31
CA VAL A 432 7.58 8.03 -36.60
C VAL A 432 8.24 6.66 -36.60
N ALA A 433 7.77 5.73 -35.76
CA ALA A 433 8.18 4.33 -35.74
C ALA A 433 6.98 3.43 -35.49
N ALA A 434 7.04 2.19 -35.98
CA ALA A 434 5.93 1.24 -35.90
C ALA A 434 6.44 -0.20 -35.99
N SER A 435 5.79 -1.10 -35.26
CA SER A 435 5.89 -2.55 -35.38
C SER A 435 4.49 -3.14 -35.35
N ALA A 436 4.26 -4.19 -36.13
CA ALA A 436 2.95 -4.80 -36.31
C ALA A 436 3.04 -6.32 -36.45
N THR A 437 2.09 -7.03 -35.85
CA THR A 437 1.91 -8.47 -35.99
C THR A 437 0.48 -8.76 -36.44
N ALA A 438 0.35 -9.34 -37.64
CA ALA A 438 -0.94 -9.79 -38.14
C ALA A 438 -1.52 -10.92 -37.27
N THR A 439 -2.76 -10.76 -36.82
CA THR A 439 -3.43 -11.70 -35.93
C THR A 439 -4.96 -11.54 -36.00
N THR A 440 -5.67 -12.56 -35.57
CA THR A 440 -7.11 -12.47 -35.30
C THR A 440 -7.32 -12.72 -33.83
N TRP A 441 -7.96 -11.80 -33.13
CA TRP A 441 -8.33 -11.99 -31.73
C TRP A 441 -9.78 -12.43 -31.57
N PRO A 442 -10.10 -13.12 -30.48
CA PRO A 442 -11.48 -13.35 -30.10
C PRO A 442 -12.27 -12.06 -29.95
N LEU A 443 -13.53 -12.11 -30.36
CA LEU A 443 -14.49 -11.03 -30.16
C LEU A 443 -15.52 -11.50 -29.15
N ASP A 444 -16.16 -10.56 -28.51
CA ASP A 444 -17.14 -10.80 -27.46
C ASP A 444 -16.57 -11.52 -26.22
N GLU A 445 -15.31 -11.27 -25.89
CA GLU A 445 -14.68 -11.66 -24.63
C GLU A 445 -13.63 -10.63 -24.20
N TRP A 446 -13.24 -10.69 -22.93
CA TRP A 446 -12.12 -9.91 -22.39
C TRP A 446 -10.81 -10.56 -22.84
N LEU A 447 -9.88 -9.70 -23.26
CA LEU A 447 -8.51 -10.03 -23.60
C LEU A 447 -7.61 -9.32 -22.60
N THR A 448 -6.56 -10.00 -22.16
CA THR A 448 -5.55 -9.41 -21.29
C THR A 448 -4.38 -8.97 -22.15
N VAL A 449 -3.92 -7.75 -21.96
CA VAL A 449 -2.78 -7.16 -22.66
C VAL A 449 -1.66 -6.92 -21.68
N GLU A 450 -0.56 -7.63 -21.86
CA GLU A 450 0.69 -7.36 -21.16
C GLU A 450 1.55 -6.40 -22.01
N LEU A 451 1.91 -5.26 -21.44
CA LEU A 451 2.87 -4.31 -21.98
C LEU A 451 4.16 -4.39 -21.16
N ASP A 452 5.21 -4.93 -21.76
CA ASP A 452 6.58 -4.81 -21.28
C ASP A 452 7.18 -3.51 -21.81
N TYR A 453 7.21 -2.47 -20.97
CA TYR A 453 7.65 -1.15 -21.38
C TYR A 453 9.18 -1.05 -21.28
N ARG A 454 9.85 -1.60 -22.29
CA ARG A 454 11.31 -1.73 -22.36
C ARG A 454 11.84 -2.72 -21.36
N ASP A 455 11.75 -3.96 -21.80
CA ASP A 455 12.44 -5.10 -21.21
C ASP A 455 13.87 -4.69 -20.87
N ALA A 456 14.22 -4.84 -19.59
CA ALA A 456 15.51 -4.45 -19.05
C ALA A 456 16.68 -5.14 -19.78
N ASP A 457 16.44 -6.32 -20.36
CA ASP A 457 17.46 -7.12 -21.03
C ASP A 457 17.81 -6.62 -22.43
N ASP A 458 16.85 -6.08 -23.18
CA ASP A 458 17.05 -5.76 -24.60
C ASP A 458 16.53 -4.40 -25.08
N SER A 459 15.94 -3.61 -24.17
CA SER A 459 15.37 -2.29 -24.44
C SER A 459 14.27 -2.29 -25.50
N THR A 460 13.50 -3.38 -25.61
CA THR A 460 12.35 -3.48 -26.52
C THR A 460 11.04 -3.26 -25.80
N ILE A 461 10.14 -2.52 -26.44
CA ILE A 461 8.76 -2.36 -25.99
C ILE A 461 7.97 -3.52 -26.58
N THR A 462 7.44 -4.41 -25.74
CA THR A 462 6.68 -5.59 -26.19
C THR A 462 5.25 -5.52 -25.69
N MET A 463 4.30 -5.77 -26.59
CA MET A 463 2.88 -5.93 -26.27
C MET A 463 2.49 -7.37 -26.60
N THR A 464 1.96 -8.09 -25.61
CA THR A 464 1.48 -9.46 -25.73
C THR A 464 0.01 -9.51 -25.35
N VAL A 465 -0.80 -10.20 -26.15
CA VAL A 465 -2.25 -10.29 -25.97
C VAL A 465 -2.61 -11.73 -25.65
N PHE A 466 -3.44 -11.94 -24.63
CA PHE A 466 -3.94 -13.22 -24.17
C PHE A 466 -5.47 -13.28 -24.30
N ASP A 467 -5.98 -14.47 -24.61
CA ASP A 467 -7.42 -14.72 -24.60
C ASP A 467 -7.93 -14.98 -23.17
N ALA A 468 -9.26 -15.09 -23.00
CA ALA A 468 -9.88 -15.34 -21.69
C ALA A 468 -9.49 -16.69 -21.04
N SER A 469 -8.73 -17.55 -21.72
CA SER A 469 -8.17 -18.77 -21.16
C SER A 469 -6.72 -18.62 -20.67
N GLY A 470 -6.14 -17.44 -20.83
CA GLY A 470 -4.72 -17.13 -20.57
C GLY A 470 -3.79 -17.61 -21.68
N ALA A 471 -4.31 -17.96 -22.86
CA ALA A 471 -3.48 -18.38 -23.98
C ALA A 471 -3.04 -17.18 -24.82
N GLU A 472 -1.74 -17.09 -25.12
CA GLU A 472 -1.20 -16.05 -26.00
C GLU A 472 -1.86 -16.11 -27.40
N VAL A 473 -2.46 -14.99 -27.79
CA VAL A 473 -3.09 -14.74 -29.10
C VAL A 473 -2.06 -14.19 -30.07
N ALA A 474 -1.29 -13.18 -29.66
CA ALA A 474 -0.24 -12.55 -30.45
C ALA A 474 0.71 -11.71 -29.59
N SER A 475 1.91 -11.46 -30.11
CA SER A 475 2.89 -10.54 -29.53
C SER A 475 3.54 -9.68 -30.61
N VAL A 476 3.89 -8.44 -30.26
CA VAL A 476 4.57 -7.47 -31.14
C VAL A 476 5.59 -6.66 -30.33
N SER A 477 6.78 -6.47 -30.89
CA SER A 477 7.85 -5.72 -30.23
C SER A 477 8.39 -4.58 -31.10
N LEU A 478 8.70 -3.46 -30.47
CA LEU A 478 9.33 -2.28 -31.06
C LEU A 478 10.63 -1.94 -30.32
N ALA A 479 11.76 -1.97 -31.03
CA ALA A 479 13.05 -1.52 -30.48
C ALA A 479 13.16 0.01 -30.52
N ASP A 480 12.78 0.67 -29.43
CA ASP A 480 12.79 2.14 -29.31
C ASP A 480 13.04 2.60 -27.87
N THR A 481 13.94 3.57 -27.69
CA THR A 481 14.37 4.07 -26.38
C THR A 481 14.17 5.59 -26.24
N THR A 482 13.18 6.15 -26.94
CA THR A 482 12.99 7.60 -27.02
C THR A 482 12.38 8.22 -25.75
N TYR A 483 11.36 7.60 -25.14
CA TYR A 483 10.68 8.13 -23.94
C TYR A 483 10.80 7.17 -22.76
N ASP A 484 11.52 7.52 -21.70
CA ASP A 484 11.79 6.62 -20.56
C ASP A 484 10.64 6.58 -19.54
N GLY A 485 9.59 7.34 -19.81
CA GLY A 485 8.40 7.46 -19.00
C GLY A 485 7.46 8.52 -19.57
N GLY A 486 6.31 8.71 -18.94
CA GLY A 486 5.29 9.66 -19.36
C GLY A 486 3.92 9.25 -18.85
N THR A 487 2.89 10.00 -19.19
CA THR A 487 1.53 9.65 -18.77
C THR A 487 0.96 8.50 -19.60
N VAL A 488 -0.15 7.98 -19.13
CA VAL A 488 -0.92 6.89 -19.74
C VAL A 488 -2.28 7.40 -20.17
N GLY A 489 -2.88 6.75 -21.16
CA GLY A 489 -4.16 7.19 -21.71
C GLY A 489 -4.83 6.13 -22.56
N TRP A 490 -5.96 6.51 -23.15
CA TRP A 490 -6.76 5.64 -24.00
C TRP A 490 -7.13 6.38 -25.27
N TYR A 491 -7.25 5.63 -26.35
CA TYR A 491 -7.49 6.16 -27.69
C TYR A 491 -8.52 5.32 -28.42
N ASN A 492 -9.36 6.01 -29.18
CA ASN A 492 -10.30 5.39 -30.10
C ASN A 492 -10.23 6.04 -31.46
N TYR A 493 -10.11 5.23 -32.50
CA TYR A 493 -10.18 5.66 -33.89
C TYR A 493 -11.29 4.91 -34.59
N HIS A 494 -12.17 5.69 -35.21
CA HIS A 494 -13.41 5.30 -35.89
C HIS A 494 -14.69 5.20 -35.05
N ALA A 495 -15.80 5.30 -35.77
CA ALA A 495 -17.14 5.72 -35.31
C ALA A 495 -17.96 4.63 -34.60
N THR A 496 -17.34 3.65 -33.97
CA THR A 496 -18.06 2.54 -33.31
C THR A 496 -17.84 2.56 -31.80
N SER A 497 -18.94 2.65 -31.05
CA SER A 497 -19.01 2.83 -29.60
C SER A 497 -18.85 1.52 -28.79
N ASP A 498 -18.01 0.60 -29.26
CA ASP A 498 -18.21 -0.83 -29.03
C ASP A 498 -17.00 -1.54 -28.37
N TRP A 499 -16.13 -0.78 -27.69
CA TRP A 499 -15.05 -1.35 -26.89
C TRP A 499 -15.02 -0.81 -25.46
N PHE A 500 -14.41 -1.60 -24.59
CA PHE A 500 -14.27 -1.32 -23.18
C PHE A 500 -12.82 -1.58 -22.77
N ALA A 501 -12.26 -0.71 -21.94
CA ALA A 501 -11.04 -1.00 -21.20
C ALA A 501 -11.40 -1.16 -19.74
N ASP A 502 -10.78 -2.11 -19.08
CA ASP A 502 -10.86 -2.30 -17.65
C ASP A 502 -9.46 -2.55 -17.08
N ALA A 503 -9.29 -2.24 -15.80
CA ALA A 503 -8.14 -2.54 -14.95
C ALA A 503 -6.76 -2.42 -15.61
N TRP A 504 -6.07 -1.33 -15.30
CA TRP A 504 -4.65 -1.13 -15.59
C TRP A 504 -3.84 -1.46 -14.34
N PHE A 505 -3.06 -2.53 -14.38
CA PHE A 505 -2.14 -2.91 -13.31
C PHE A 505 -0.72 -2.50 -13.66
N GLN A 506 0.05 -2.10 -12.64
CA GLN A 506 1.50 -2.00 -12.75
C GLN A 506 2.11 -3.19 -12.03
N ALA A 507 2.81 -4.06 -12.76
CA ALA A 507 3.77 -4.97 -12.14
C ALA A 507 5.05 -4.17 -11.86
N SER A 508 5.53 -4.24 -10.62
CA SER A 508 6.91 -3.84 -10.32
C SER A 508 7.85 -4.78 -11.07
N ASP A 509 8.91 -4.24 -11.67
CA ASP A 509 9.85 -4.90 -12.58
C ASP A 509 9.96 -6.43 -12.39
N ASP A 510 9.58 -7.18 -13.44
CA ASP A 510 9.80 -8.62 -13.59
C ASP A 510 11.30 -9.01 -13.68
N GLY A 511 12.20 -8.06 -13.41
CA GLY A 511 13.57 -8.34 -13.03
C GLY A 511 13.62 -8.76 -11.56
N GLY A 512 13.07 -9.96 -11.27
CA GLY A 512 13.08 -10.64 -9.98
C GLY A 512 12.86 -9.73 -8.77
N SER A 513 11.64 -9.70 -8.22
CA SER A 513 11.32 -8.98 -6.97
C SER A 513 12.47 -9.07 -5.97
N THR A 514 13.24 -7.98 -5.89
CA THR A 514 14.42 -7.91 -5.05
C THR A 514 13.94 -7.55 -3.67
N THR A 515 13.72 -8.56 -2.84
CA THR A 515 13.36 -8.34 -1.43
C THR A 515 14.59 -7.87 -0.68
N VAL A 516 14.56 -6.69 -0.08
CA VAL A 516 15.59 -6.27 0.89
C VAL A 516 15.38 -7.08 2.15
N LEU A 517 16.36 -7.94 2.48
CA LEU A 517 16.34 -8.73 3.71
C LEU A 517 16.86 -7.91 4.89
N ASP A 518 17.85 -7.05 4.65
CA ASP A 518 18.40 -6.13 5.64
C ASP A 518 19.29 -5.06 4.98
N ASP A 519 19.08 -3.80 5.32
CA ASP A 519 19.92 -2.66 4.90
C ASP A 519 20.54 -1.91 6.09
N PHE A 520 20.33 -2.40 7.32
CA PHE A 520 20.79 -1.80 8.59
C PHE A 520 20.32 -0.36 8.81
N GLU A 521 19.30 0.12 8.08
CA GLU A 521 18.88 1.52 8.16
C GLU A 521 18.14 1.84 9.46
N ASP A 522 17.63 0.82 10.14
CA ASP A 522 17.00 0.90 11.46
C ASP A 522 18.00 1.14 12.61
N GLY A 523 19.30 0.92 12.36
CA GLY A 523 20.36 1.09 13.35
C GLY A 523 20.42 -0.02 14.42
N ASP A 524 19.73 -1.14 14.23
CA ASP A 524 19.67 -2.28 15.16
C ASP A 524 20.38 -3.51 14.59
N ILE A 525 20.72 -4.46 15.47
CA ILE A 525 21.17 -5.82 15.12
C ILE A 525 20.56 -6.84 16.08
N SER A 526 19.40 -6.54 16.66
CA SER A 526 18.78 -7.38 17.70
C SER A 526 18.15 -8.65 17.12
N GLU A 527 17.81 -8.60 15.84
CA GLU A 527 17.41 -9.68 14.94
C GLU A 527 18.57 -10.64 14.59
N TYR A 528 19.82 -10.27 14.93
CA TYR A 528 20.97 -11.16 14.80
C TYR A 528 21.28 -11.91 16.10
N VAL A 529 21.72 -13.16 15.96
CA VAL A 529 22.20 -13.99 17.06
C VAL A 529 23.64 -14.49 16.84
N GLY A 530 24.19 -15.17 17.84
CA GLY A 530 25.58 -15.65 17.82
C GLY A 530 26.56 -14.66 18.45
N GLY A 531 27.53 -14.18 17.68
CA GLY A 531 28.63 -13.34 18.13
C GLY A 531 28.37 -11.83 18.07
N THR A 532 27.17 -11.34 18.37
CA THR A 532 26.75 -9.94 18.13
C THR A 532 27.64 -8.89 18.79
N SER A 533 28.29 -9.21 19.93
CA SER A 533 29.29 -8.32 20.56
C SER A 533 30.51 -7.98 19.70
N GLY A 534 30.70 -8.68 18.57
CA GLY A 534 31.74 -8.41 17.58
C GLY A 534 31.30 -7.45 16.47
N TYR A 535 30.07 -6.94 16.50
CA TYR A 535 29.47 -6.13 15.44
C TYR A 535 28.78 -4.88 16.00
N GLN A 536 28.62 -3.85 15.16
CA GLN A 536 27.84 -2.65 15.46
C GLN A 536 27.35 -2.01 14.16
N VAL A 537 26.19 -1.34 14.20
CA VAL A 537 25.74 -0.46 13.11
C VAL A 537 26.41 0.91 13.23
N GLN A 538 26.84 1.50 12.12
CA GLN A 538 27.50 2.81 12.10
C GLN A 538 27.28 3.58 10.79
N GLY A 539 27.38 4.91 10.84
CA GLY A 539 27.15 5.80 9.69
C GLY A 539 28.40 6.53 9.17
N SER A 540 29.60 6.01 9.42
CA SER A 540 30.88 6.63 9.01
C SER A 540 31.50 6.02 7.75
N THR A 541 31.34 4.71 7.56
CA THR A 541 31.69 3.97 6.34
C THR A 541 30.41 3.31 5.86
N VAL A 542 29.68 4.00 5.01
CA VAL A 542 28.37 3.59 4.51
C VAL A 542 28.53 3.02 3.10
N LEU A 543 28.05 1.80 2.84
CA LEU A 543 28.11 1.18 1.52
C LEU A 543 26.84 1.49 0.72
N GLU A 544 25.71 1.67 1.40
CA GLU A 544 24.43 2.15 0.89
C GLU A 544 23.66 2.91 1.98
N GLY A 545 22.77 3.83 1.60
CA GLY A 545 21.88 4.49 2.57
C GLY A 545 22.61 5.39 3.57
N SER A 546 22.33 5.19 4.85
CA SER A 546 22.81 5.95 6.00
C SER A 546 23.68 5.13 6.95
N TYR A 547 23.55 3.81 6.95
CA TYR A 547 24.17 2.91 7.91
C TYR A 547 24.79 1.69 7.24
N SER A 548 25.78 1.09 7.90
CA SER A 548 26.29 -0.23 7.52
C SER A 548 26.71 -0.99 8.77
N LEU A 549 26.67 -2.31 8.70
CA LEU A 549 27.16 -3.21 9.73
C LEU A 549 28.70 -3.25 9.72
N GLU A 550 29.34 -2.87 10.83
CA GLU A 550 30.78 -2.97 11.05
C GLU A 550 31.12 -4.17 11.95
N ALA A 551 31.98 -5.07 11.46
CA ALA A 551 32.63 -6.07 12.28
C ALA A 551 33.82 -5.45 13.04
N THR A 552 33.63 -5.21 14.34
CA THR A 552 34.64 -4.58 15.21
C THR A 552 35.75 -5.56 15.64
N ASN A 553 35.49 -6.87 15.59
CA ASN A 553 36.42 -7.91 16.03
C ASN A 553 36.61 -9.01 14.97
N THR A 554 37.80 -9.60 14.95
CA THR A 554 38.15 -10.74 14.09
C THR A 554 37.53 -12.05 14.56
N TYR A 555 37.18 -12.91 13.60
CA TYR A 555 36.66 -14.27 13.82
C TYR A 555 35.31 -14.34 14.53
N TYR A 556 34.62 -13.20 14.67
CA TYR A 556 33.22 -13.19 15.08
C TYR A 556 32.34 -13.57 13.89
N LYS A 557 31.17 -14.11 14.23
CA LYS A 557 30.16 -14.58 13.29
C LYS A 557 28.79 -14.30 13.89
N ILE A 558 27.89 -13.79 13.06
CA ILE A 558 26.48 -13.59 13.40
C ILE A 558 25.64 -14.14 12.26
N ALA A 559 24.38 -14.44 12.57
CA ALA A 559 23.38 -14.77 11.56
C ALA A 559 22.05 -14.17 11.99
N HIS A 560 21.24 -13.84 10.99
CA HIS A 560 19.87 -13.44 11.23
C HIS A 560 19.15 -14.62 11.92
N ALA A 561 18.33 -14.31 12.94
CA ALA A 561 17.67 -15.32 13.76
C ALA A 561 16.61 -16.08 12.96
N ASP A 562 15.86 -15.35 12.12
CA ASP A 562 14.59 -15.83 11.57
C ASP A 562 14.52 -15.81 10.03
N GLU A 563 15.24 -14.88 9.37
CA GLU A 563 15.10 -14.64 7.94
C GLU A 563 15.65 -15.78 7.10
N SER A 564 14.81 -16.30 6.21
CA SER A 564 15.07 -17.56 5.52
C SER A 564 15.78 -17.37 4.17
N THR A 565 16.69 -18.28 3.84
CA THR A 565 17.39 -18.35 2.56
C THR A 565 17.04 -19.63 1.79
N PRO A 566 15.81 -19.79 1.26
CA PRO A 566 15.44 -20.94 0.44
C PRO A 566 16.24 -21.02 -0.86
N ARG A 567 16.23 -22.20 -1.50
CA ARG A 567 16.67 -22.37 -2.89
C ARG A 567 15.69 -21.72 -3.87
N GLY A 568 16.16 -21.49 -5.10
CA GLY A 568 15.43 -20.77 -6.15
C GLY A 568 15.72 -19.27 -6.18
N TYR A 569 16.75 -18.82 -5.45
CA TYR A 569 17.04 -17.40 -5.26
C TYR A 569 18.54 -17.08 -5.32
N GLU A 570 18.85 -15.87 -5.73
CA GLU A 570 20.13 -15.19 -5.58
C GLU A 570 20.09 -14.31 -4.32
N TYR A 571 21.17 -14.33 -3.55
CA TYR A 571 21.34 -13.48 -2.38
C TYR A 571 22.50 -12.52 -2.60
N ARG A 572 22.25 -11.22 -2.53
CA ARG A 572 23.27 -10.19 -2.76
C ARG A 572 23.70 -9.57 -1.43
N PHE A 573 24.98 -9.19 -1.34
CA PHE A 573 25.58 -8.58 -0.16
C PHE A 573 26.60 -7.53 -0.59
N ARG A 574 26.51 -6.30 -0.08
CA ARG A 574 27.62 -5.35 -0.20
C ARG A 574 28.63 -5.57 0.91
N THR A 575 29.91 -5.58 0.54
CA THR A 575 31.01 -5.83 1.47
C THR A 575 32.19 -4.90 1.21
N ARG A 576 32.94 -4.59 2.28
CA ARG A 576 34.18 -3.81 2.18
C ARG A 576 35.15 -4.15 3.31
N ALA A 577 36.43 -4.33 2.99
CA ALA A 577 37.49 -4.39 4.00
C ALA A 577 38.10 -3.00 4.23
N ALA A 578 38.36 -2.60 5.48
CA ALA A 578 39.03 -1.33 5.76
C ALA A 578 40.52 -1.36 5.36
N GLY A 579 41.07 -0.22 4.92
CA GLY A 579 42.49 -0.07 4.61
C GLY A 579 43.43 -0.51 5.74
N GLY A 580 44.32 -1.46 5.44
CA GLY A 580 45.33 -2.04 6.33
C GLY A 580 44.78 -2.96 7.41
N SER A 581 43.50 -3.34 7.34
CA SER A 581 42.86 -4.20 8.35
C SER A 581 43.25 -5.67 8.20
N GLY A 582 43.48 -6.13 6.97
CA GLY A 582 43.53 -7.56 6.65
C GLY A 582 42.18 -8.27 6.83
N ALA A 583 41.07 -7.53 6.91
CA ALA A 583 39.74 -8.09 7.08
C ALA A 583 39.28 -8.82 5.81
N GLU A 584 38.58 -9.94 6.00
CA GLU A 584 38.04 -10.78 4.93
C GLU A 584 36.52 -10.90 5.13
N PRO A 585 35.73 -9.85 4.78
CA PRO A 585 34.29 -9.86 4.98
C PRO A 585 33.64 -10.94 4.12
N SER A 586 33.00 -11.89 4.77
CA SER A 586 32.47 -13.10 4.15
C SER A 586 30.97 -13.27 4.43
N PRO A 587 30.12 -13.27 3.40
CA PRO A 587 28.71 -13.64 3.52
C PRO A 587 28.52 -15.14 3.80
N LEU A 588 27.44 -15.45 4.52
CA LEU A 588 26.96 -16.81 4.82
C LEU A 588 25.50 -16.94 4.35
N VAL A 589 25.15 -18.06 3.71
CA VAL A 589 23.76 -18.42 3.37
C VAL A 589 23.47 -19.87 3.74
N CYS A 590 22.20 -20.22 3.89
CA CYS A 590 21.76 -21.52 4.39
C CYS A 590 22.38 -21.89 5.74
N VAL A 591 22.52 -20.93 6.65
CA VAL A 591 22.98 -21.16 8.02
C VAL A 591 21.96 -22.04 8.75
N GLN A 592 22.37 -23.24 9.20
CA GLN A 592 21.47 -24.20 9.85
C GLN A 592 21.29 -23.93 11.36
N ASP A 593 22.30 -23.34 12.00
CA ASP A 593 22.27 -22.94 13.42
C ASP A 593 22.74 -21.49 13.54
N PRO A 594 21.81 -20.52 13.65
CA PRO A 594 22.15 -19.10 13.80
C PRO A 594 23.01 -18.78 15.03
N TYR A 595 23.01 -19.64 16.07
CA TYR A 595 23.88 -19.45 17.23
C TYR A 595 25.33 -19.92 16.98
N ASN A 596 25.54 -20.76 15.97
CA ASN A 596 26.85 -21.19 15.49
C ASN A 596 26.96 -21.08 13.95
N PRO A 597 26.92 -19.87 13.36
CA PRO A 597 26.67 -19.68 11.93
C PRO A 597 27.63 -20.36 10.95
N LEU A 598 28.85 -20.70 11.40
CA LEU A 598 29.90 -21.31 10.59
C LEU A 598 30.02 -22.84 10.77
N ASP A 599 29.12 -23.46 11.54
CA ASP A 599 29.16 -24.92 11.69
C ASP A 599 28.57 -25.60 10.45
N ASP A 600 27.40 -25.17 9.99
CA ASP A 600 26.68 -25.74 8.85
C ASP A 600 26.08 -24.62 7.98
N CYS A 601 26.71 -24.31 6.84
CA CYS A 601 26.30 -23.24 5.91
C CYS A 601 27.02 -23.33 4.56
N TYR A 602 26.63 -22.50 3.60
CA TYR A 602 27.50 -22.07 2.50
C TYR A 602 28.22 -20.78 2.89
N TRP A 603 29.50 -20.67 2.54
CA TRP A 603 30.39 -19.58 2.94
C TRP A 603 31.20 -19.09 1.75
N VAL A 604 31.03 -17.81 1.40
CA VAL A 604 31.82 -17.14 0.35
C VAL A 604 32.95 -16.36 1.00
N HIS A 605 34.19 -16.69 0.62
CA HIS A 605 35.39 -16.21 1.28
C HIS A 605 36.36 -15.54 0.30
N PRO A 606 36.35 -14.19 0.24
CA PRO A 606 37.38 -13.42 -0.47
C PRO A 606 38.69 -13.41 0.35
N ASP A 607 39.62 -14.32 0.07
CA ASP A 607 40.91 -14.46 0.75
C ASP A 607 41.97 -13.59 0.06
N ALA A 608 42.10 -12.34 0.53
CA ALA A 608 43.09 -11.41 0.00
C ALA A 608 44.54 -11.86 0.26
N SER A 609 44.78 -12.69 1.27
CA SER A 609 46.12 -13.15 1.62
C SER A 609 46.62 -14.27 0.70
N ALA A 610 45.72 -15.16 0.28
CA ALA A 610 45.99 -16.20 -0.70
C ALA A 610 45.84 -15.69 -2.14
N GLY A 611 45.02 -14.65 -2.34
CA GLY A 611 44.69 -14.12 -3.65
C GLY A 611 43.65 -14.96 -4.37
N ASP A 612 42.68 -15.51 -3.62
CA ASP A 612 41.62 -16.39 -4.12
C ASP A 612 40.22 -15.91 -3.65
N PHE A 613 39.21 -16.09 -4.49
CA PHE A 613 37.79 -15.99 -4.16
C PHE A 613 37.20 -17.40 -4.08
N ASN A 614 36.80 -17.82 -2.89
CA ASN A 614 36.44 -19.21 -2.60
C ASN A 614 34.97 -19.37 -2.24
N LEU A 615 34.35 -20.45 -2.71
CA LEU A 615 33.05 -20.92 -2.25
C LEU A 615 33.24 -22.21 -1.46
N TYR A 616 32.84 -22.19 -0.18
CA TYR A 616 32.89 -23.34 0.72
C TYR A 616 31.49 -23.81 1.11
N ARG A 617 31.38 -25.11 1.38
CA ARG A 617 30.37 -25.67 2.29
C ARG A 617 31.02 -25.94 3.64
N ARG A 618 30.32 -25.63 4.72
CA ARG A 618 30.73 -25.93 6.10
C ARG A 618 29.88 -27.09 6.60
N ASP A 619 30.49 -28.16 7.11
CA ASP A 619 29.80 -29.33 7.67
C ASP A 619 30.29 -29.59 9.11
N GLY A 620 29.45 -29.31 10.12
CA GLY A 620 29.81 -29.42 11.54
C GLY A 620 31.13 -28.73 11.90
N GLY A 621 31.38 -27.56 11.31
CA GLY A 621 32.58 -26.74 11.53
C GLY A 621 33.79 -27.12 10.66
N SER A 622 33.66 -28.07 9.74
CA SER A 622 34.71 -28.45 8.77
C SER A 622 34.45 -27.81 7.41
N SER A 623 35.48 -27.26 6.75
CA SER A 623 35.34 -26.69 5.41
C SER A 623 35.51 -27.73 4.30
N VAL A 624 34.58 -27.73 3.35
CA VAL A 624 34.66 -28.41 2.06
C VAL A 624 34.71 -27.34 0.98
N LEU A 625 35.83 -27.24 0.26
CA LEU A 625 35.96 -26.32 -0.87
C LEU A 625 35.10 -26.83 -2.03
N LEU A 626 34.13 -26.03 -2.49
CA LEU A 626 33.30 -26.33 -3.64
C LEU A 626 34.00 -25.83 -4.92
N ASP A 627 34.41 -24.57 -4.94
CA ASP A 627 35.16 -23.98 -6.04
C ASP A 627 36.02 -22.78 -5.61
N SER A 628 37.00 -22.40 -6.42
CA SER A 628 37.95 -21.32 -6.15
C SER A 628 38.45 -20.65 -7.44
N VAL A 629 38.51 -19.32 -7.42
CA VAL A 629 38.94 -18.49 -8.55
C VAL A 629 40.06 -17.55 -8.09
N ALA A 630 41.12 -17.43 -8.89
CA ALA A 630 42.21 -16.52 -8.57
C ALA A 630 41.75 -15.05 -8.67
N PHE A 631 41.62 -14.39 -7.52
CA PHE A 631 41.24 -12.99 -7.40
C PHE A 631 41.73 -12.42 -6.07
N THR A 632 42.34 -11.24 -6.09
CA THR A 632 42.82 -10.56 -4.88
C THR A 632 41.97 -9.31 -4.60
N PRO A 633 41.00 -9.38 -3.67
CA PRO A 633 40.23 -8.22 -3.24
C PRO A 633 41.13 -7.09 -2.77
N GLN A 634 40.77 -5.86 -3.12
CA GLN A 634 41.47 -4.67 -2.66
C GLN A 634 40.79 -4.12 -1.40
N GLU A 635 41.58 -3.78 -0.39
CA GLU A 635 41.07 -3.01 0.76
C GLU A 635 40.58 -1.62 0.30
N ASP A 636 39.69 -1.01 1.08
CA ASP A 636 39.02 0.26 0.76
C ASP A 636 38.22 0.28 -0.56
N THR A 637 37.87 -0.91 -1.08
CA THR A 637 37.01 -1.09 -2.24
C THR A 637 35.73 -1.78 -1.80
N THR A 638 34.58 -1.24 -2.22
CA THR A 638 33.28 -1.90 -2.06
C THR A 638 33.12 -2.93 -3.16
N TYR A 639 32.61 -4.10 -2.78
CA TYR A 639 32.23 -5.17 -3.69
C TYR A 639 30.81 -5.62 -3.38
N GLU A 640 30.07 -6.04 -4.40
CA GLU A 640 28.85 -6.80 -4.22
C GLU A 640 29.16 -8.29 -4.43
N VAL A 641 28.80 -9.10 -3.46
CA VAL A 641 28.96 -10.55 -3.49
C VAL A 641 27.57 -11.13 -3.67
N THR A 642 27.39 -12.03 -4.64
CA THR A 642 26.14 -12.78 -4.79
C THR A 642 26.35 -14.26 -4.54
N VAL A 643 25.31 -14.92 -4.02
CA VAL A 643 25.24 -16.37 -3.86
C VAL A 643 23.97 -16.88 -4.51
N GLU A 644 24.11 -17.57 -5.64
CA GLU A 644 23.00 -18.19 -6.35
C GLU A 644 22.73 -19.58 -5.76
N LEU A 645 21.54 -19.77 -5.17
CA LEU A 645 21.07 -21.06 -4.67
C LEU A 645 20.08 -21.68 -5.65
N GLY A 646 20.59 -22.28 -6.73
CA GLY A 646 19.76 -23.03 -7.68
C GLY A 646 19.08 -24.25 -7.05
N ALA A 647 18.23 -24.95 -7.82
CA ALA A 647 17.53 -26.13 -7.33
C ALA A 647 18.48 -27.23 -6.80
N ASP A 648 19.62 -27.45 -7.47
CA ASP A 648 20.63 -28.44 -7.09
C ASP A 648 22.08 -27.93 -7.23
N THR A 649 22.25 -26.62 -7.43
CA THR A 649 23.55 -25.96 -7.60
C THR A 649 23.76 -24.85 -6.58
N VAL A 650 25.04 -24.48 -6.38
CA VAL A 650 25.45 -23.29 -5.65
C VAL A 650 26.56 -22.60 -6.45
N LYS A 651 26.50 -21.27 -6.54
CA LYS A 651 27.48 -20.44 -7.24
C LYS A 651 27.68 -19.13 -6.49
N ALA A 652 28.87 -18.54 -6.59
CA ALA A 652 29.15 -17.22 -6.06
C ALA A 652 29.73 -16.30 -7.14
N VAL A 653 29.28 -15.06 -7.17
CA VAL A 653 29.77 -14.02 -8.09
C VAL A 653 30.23 -12.82 -7.28
N LEU A 654 31.25 -12.14 -7.76
CA LEU A 654 31.79 -10.92 -7.17
C LEU A 654 31.76 -9.82 -8.22
N TYR A 655 31.10 -8.72 -7.88
CA TYR A 655 31.00 -7.51 -8.68
C TYR A 655 31.80 -6.39 -8.04
N ASP A 656 32.40 -5.54 -8.87
CA ASP A 656 32.94 -4.25 -8.40
C ASP A 656 31.82 -3.22 -8.17
N ASP A 657 32.18 -2.07 -7.61
CA ASP A 657 31.28 -0.94 -7.34
C ASP A 657 30.56 -0.38 -8.59
N ALA A 658 31.03 -0.73 -9.79
CA ALA A 658 30.39 -0.37 -11.05
C ALA A 658 29.43 -1.45 -11.58
N GLY A 659 29.18 -2.51 -10.79
CA GLY A 659 28.35 -3.65 -11.17
C GLY A 659 28.99 -4.60 -12.18
N SER A 660 30.31 -4.51 -12.39
CA SER A 660 31.02 -5.41 -13.32
C SER A 660 31.52 -6.66 -12.61
N VAL A 661 31.27 -7.85 -13.18
CA VAL A 661 31.80 -9.12 -12.66
C VAL A 661 33.33 -9.13 -12.70
N VAL A 662 33.96 -9.29 -11.52
CA VAL A 662 35.42 -9.35 -11.36
C VAL A 662 35.92 -10.74 -10.94
N ALA A 663 35.08 -11.58 -10.35
CA ALA A 663 35.33 -12.99 -10.10
C ALA A 663 34.02 -13.79 -10.06
N GLU A 664 34.04 -15.05 -10.50
CA GLU A 664 32.85 -15.89 -10.59
C GLU A 664 33.25 -17.36 -10.47
N THR A 665 32.69 -18.08 -9.50
CA THR A 665 32.88 -19.52 -9.38
C THR A 665 32.05 -20.28 -10.40
N ALA A 666 32.43 -21.52 -10.72
CA ALA A 666 31.54 -22.43 -11.42
C ALA A 666 30.29 -22.72 -10.56
N ALA A 667 29.14 -22.94 -11.21
CA ALA A 667 27.99 -23.55 -10.55
C ALA A 667 28.31 -25.00 -10.17
N VAL A 668 28.40 -25.28 -8.88
CA VAL A 668 28.73 -26.61 -8.35
C VAL A 668 27.45 -27.32 -7.95
N SER A 669 27.25 -28.56 -8.41
CA SER A 669 26.12 -29.38 -7.97
C SER A 669 26.31 -29.78 -6.50
N ASP A 670 25.57 -29.12 -5.62
CA ASP A 670 25.56 -29.35 -4.17
C ASP A 670 24.17 -28.98 -3.62
N ALA A 671 23.44 -29.99 -3.17
CA ALA A 671 22.12 -29.89 -2.56
C ALA A 671 22.16 -30.29 -1.07
N THR A 672 23.25 -29.96 -0.37
CA THR A 672 23.43 -30.38 1.04
C THR A 672 22.51 -29.61 1.97
N TYR A 673 22.31 -28.32 1.71
CA TYR A 673 21.38 -27.46 2.45
C TYR A 673 20.29 -26.94 1.52
N ASP A 674 19.04 -27.15 1.91
CA ASP A 674 17.84 -26.84 1.13
C ASP A 674 17.28 -25.44 1.45
N GLY A 675 17.77 -24.86 2.55
CA GLY A 675 17.45 -23.54 3.08
C GLY A 675 18.20 -23.31 4.40
N GLY A 676 17.96 -22.19 5.08
CA GLY A 676 18.56 -21.83 6.38
C GLY A 676 18.36 -20.34 6.61
N THR A 677 19.23 -19.67 7.37
CA THR A 677 19.26 -18.19 7.42
C THR A 677 20.51 -17.62 6.74
N PHE A 678 20.63 -16.30 6.64
CA PHE A 678 21.86 -15.63 6.20
C PHE A 678 22.67 -15.10 7.39
N GLY A 679 23.93 -14.75 7.14
CA GLY A 679 24.77 -14.16 8.16
C GLY A 679 26.11 -13.68 7.65
N PHE A 680 26.98 -13.31 8.61
CA PHE A 680 28.25 -12.68 8.33
C PHE A 680 29.37 -13.30 9.15
N TYR A 681 30.55 -13.35 8.56
CA TYR A 681 31.80 -13.71 9.23
C TYR A 681 32.95 -12.83 8.72
N THR A 682 33.79 -12.34 9.62
CA THR A 682 34.98 -11.57 9.25
C THR A 682 36.26 -12.32 9.64
N GLY A 683 36.93 -12.88 8.62
CA GLY A 683 38.24 -13.53 8.74
C GLY A 683 39.40 -12.54 8.73
N GLY A 684 40.61 -13.03 9.03
CA GLY A 684 41.90 -12.32 8.88
C GLY A 684 42.15 -11.14 9.85
N GLY A 685 41.31 -10.11 9.77
CA GLY A 685 41.49 -8.78 10.34
C GLY A 685 40.17 -8.05 10.62
N SER A 686 40.24 -6.83 11.16
CA SER A 686 39.07 -5.97 11.40
C SER A 686 39.45 -4.48 11.30
N PRO A 687 38.53 -3.58 10.89
CA PRO A 687 37.12 -3.85 10.58
C PRO A 687 36.83 -4.30 9.15
N GLY A 688 35.76 -5.08 8.99
CA GLY A 688 35.06 -5.34 7.72
C GLY A 688 33.64 -4.79 7.81
N TYR A 689 33.07 -4.40 6.67
CA TYR A 689 31.75 -3.79 6.57
C TYR A 689 30.83 -4.63 5.68
N TYR A 690 29.55 -4.63 6.02
CA TYR A 690 28.46 -5.31 5.30
C TYR A 690 27.27 -4.38 5.19
N ASP A 691 26.50 -4.51 4.11
CA ASP A 691 25.34 -3.68 3.83
C ASP A 691 24.45 -4.34 2.79
N TYR A 692 23.21 -3.85 2.68
CA TYR A 692 22.26 -4.11 1.60
C TYR A 692 22.17 -5.58 1.19
N VAL A 693 21.62 -6.39 2.08
CA VAL A 693 21.33 -7.80 1.83
C VAL A 693 20.00 -7.91 1.10
N THR A 694 20.01 -8.50 -0.08
CA THR A 694 18.79 -8.70 -0.86
C THR A 694 18.63 -10.14 -1.31
N ARG A 695 17.39 -10.51 -1.64
CA ARG A 695 17.00 -11.79 -2.22
C ARG A 695 16.25 -11.54 -3.52
N GLU A 696 16.65 -12.23 -4.58
CA GLU A 696 16.09 -12.11 -5.95
C GLU A 696 15.80 -13.51 -6.49
N SER A 697 14.68 -13.74 -7.19
CA SER A 697 14.36 -15.08 -7.76
C SER A 697 15.31 -15.46 -8.91
N LEU A 698 15.72 -16.74 -8.99
CA LEU A 698 16.58 -17.29 -10.06
C LEU A 698 15.85 -17.83 -11.28
#